data_AF-A0A561VAH4-F1
#
_entry.id   AF-A0A561VAH4-F1
#
_cell.length_a   1.000
_cell.length_b   1.000
_cell.length_c   1.000
_cell.angle_alpha   90.00
_cell.angle_beta   90.00
_cell.angle_gamma   90.00
#
_symmetry.space_group_name_H-M   'P 1'
#
loop_
_entity.id
_entity.type
_entity.pdbx_description
1 polymer ?
#
loop_
_entity_poly.entity_id
_entity_poly.type
_entity_poly.pdbx_seq_one_letter_code
_entity_poly.pdbx_strand_id
1 'polypeptide(L)'
;MTRALRTPPTPAPRPADPEDGHGRNLLLLWAGQFVNTAGLMMLVPIMPFYLRQIGTSGVAETQTWAGVAIAAPALALTVATPLWGRLGDRIGRKWMVVRALLGLAVAMVVMATAGSPLLLVAGRLLQGTLGGVVEAAAAFAGSAGSDEKRGSSLGKSFSATAAGALAGPIAGGLFVGSGGLPQLMLVIAGAATALAAASAVGLREPAREPATTGGGETAARPRRRPSVREVPGAAALALAAIAAYFGVYGLIPVYAEHVEGIVAERGGASLWVGVLHSVMWGATLLGSFWWGKRNDLTGRPVRTFTLSAGGCAASIAVVALPLDPYAMIPLRLVQGFCFAALAQSLFLHFSKHAPADHKSAFVSTANSYLLIGQSAGPLLAGPLVGLMPVPGAVLVMAGACALGCLLALTPSAGEKHSRDVNAAEDVDELTRPIPAVASSRNGVAIAPFRGWRSTQQHLHALAGRHATPWNETRSAGGTLAEWQRSGRIIRDRRPALYAYEQFGPHGTLRGVVASVHLDSGLLPHQDVIPDHVQRLTDVMEHHRANLDPALLGFSGDGRTAACVDDAAQRPPVTEALAHDGQTHRLWPITDHLQQDQIIAELDDRAAFIADGHHRHAAARQHRRAAHAAGLGPGPWDHFPALLVDVTTTPMSLAPVHRVLPHLDPRQALHMASTRFRVTRMQGEIADWTAMLKHHAKHGPAYVLATPRGGFLLTAPQPRFLDAALEGTPAALRTMDVAILDAALLDHVWQIPDRPGHIDYEPNPHAALRVVRDSGGVAVLTAPPTQQDLTSAATSGIRLPPRSTSFGPKPHPGLVFRTFDDR
;
A
#
# COMPACT_ATOMS: atom_id res chain seq x y z
N MET A 1 -41.81 19.25 58.28
CA MET A 1 -42.14 19.30 56.83
C MET A 1 -40.88 19.04 56.02
N THR A 2 -40.79 17.80 55.53
CA THR A 2 -40.16 17.31 54.28
C THR A 2 -38.81 17.89 53.83
N ARG A 3 -37.73 17.17 54.21
CA ARG A 3 -36.40 17.20 53.58
C ARG A 3 -36.46 16.39 52.28
N ALA A 4 -36.36 17.07 51.13
CA ALA A 4 -36.40 16.44 49.81
C ALA A 4 -35.17 15.55 49.57
N LEU A 5 -35.40 14.26 49.38
CA LEU A 5 -34.42 13.26 48.94
C LEU A 5 -34.05 13.54 47.47
N ARG A 6 -32.79 13.92 47.21
CA ARG A 6 -32.22 13.90 45.85
C ARG A 6 -31.82 12.46 45.53
N THR A 7 -32.43 11.88 44.51
CA THR A 7 -32.00 10.61 43.90
C THR A 7 -30.63 10.79 43.23
N PRO A 8 -29.72 9.80 43.31
CA PRO A 8 -28.47 9.85 42.56
C PRO A 8 -28.77 9.71 41.04
N PRO A 9 -27.97 10.35 40.17
CA PRO A 9 -28.15 10.23 38.74
C PRO A 9 -27.93 8.77 38.30
N THR A 10 -28.83 8.29 37.45
CA THR A 10 -28.71 6.99 36.78
C THR A 10 -27.39 6.97 35.99
N PRO A 11 -26.54 5.94 36.12
CA PRO A 11 -25.34 5.85 35.30
C PRO A 11 -25.75 5.80 33.83
N ALA A 12 -25.17 6.68 33.01
CA ALA A 12 -25.37 6.66 31.57
C ALA A 12 -25.07 5.25 31.03
N PRO A 13 -25.88 4.71 30.10
CA PRO A 13 -25.58 3.43 29.49
C PRO A 13 -24.18 3.48 28.89
N ARG A 14 -23.32 2.51 29.25
CA ARG A 14 -22.00 2.36 28.62
C ARG A 14 -22.20 2.36 27.10
N PRO A 15 -21.46 3.17 26.33
CA PRO A 15 -21.45 3.01 24.89
C PRO A 15 -21.03 1.56 24.59
N ALA A 16 -21.83 0.86 23.78
CA ALA A 16 -21.51 -0.49 23.35
C ALA A 16 -20.09 -0.52 22.74
N ASP A 17 -19.34 -1.57 23.05
CA ASP A 17 -17.97 -1.74 22.55
C ASP A 17 -17.94 -1.58 21.00
N PRO A 18 -17.04 -0.78 20.43
CA PRO A 18 -16.92 -0.60 18.99
C PRO A 18 -16.63 -1.90 18.21
N GLU A 19 -16.22 -2.97 18.91
CA GLU A 19 -15.79 -4.24 18.33
C GLU A 19 -16.96 -5.12 17.83
N ASP A 20 -18.14 -5.09 18.47
CA ASP A 20 -19.26 -6.01 18.17
C ASP A 20 -19.95 -5.75 16.81
N GLY A 21 -19.83 -4.54 16.26
CA GLY A 21 -20.49 -4.16 14.99
C GLY A 21 -19.68 -4.54 13.74
N HIS A 22 -18.35 -4.58 13.85
CA HIS A 22 -17.46 -4.70 12.69
C HIS A 22 -17.50 -6.11 12.07
N GLY A 23 -17.48 -7.16 12.90
CA GLY A 23 -17.57 -8.55 12.45
C GLY A 23 -18.89 -8.85 11.72
N ARG A 24 -20.01 -8.35 12.26
CA ARG A 24 -21.34 -8.52 11.66
C ARG A 24 -21.48 -7.78 10.32
N ASN A 25 -20.99 -6.54 10.25
CA ASN A 25 -21.00 -5.78 8.99
C ASN A 25 -20.18 -6.52 7.91
N LEU A 26 -19.00 -7.02 8.25
CA LEU A 26 -18.17 -7.79 7.33
C LEU A 26 -18.85 -9.07 6.84
N LEU A 27 -19.53 -9.81 7.73
CA LEU A 27 -20.23 -11.03 7.35
C LEU A 27 -21.38 -10.75 6.38
N LEU A 28 -22.21 -9.73 6.64
CA LEU A 28 -23.32 -9.36 5.76
C LEU A 28 -22.84 -8.92 4.38
N LEU A 29 -21.76 -8.12 4.33
CA LEU A 29 -21.15 -7.69 3.07
C LEU A 29 -20.53 -8.87 2.32
N TRP A 30 -19.85 -9.78 3.03
CA TRP A 30 -19.27 -10.99 2.45
C TRP A 30 -20.35 -11.89 1.84
N ALA A 31 -21.42 -12.17 2.59
CA ALA A 31 -22.52 -13.01 2.13
C ALA A 31 -23.28 -12.38 0.96
N GLY A 32 -23.56 -11.07 1.02
CA GLY A 32 -24.17 -10.34 -0.09
C GLY A 32 -23.33 -10.38 -1.36
N GLN A 33 -22.02 -10.21 -1.23
CA GLN A 33 -21.08 -10.26 -2.35
C GLN A 33 -20.98 -11.67 -2.95
N PHE A 34 -20.95 -12.69 -2.11
CA PHE A 34 -20.96 -14.10 -2.54
C PHE A 34 -22.23 -14.40 -3.35
N VAL A 35 -23.42 -14.11 -2.81
CA VAL A 35 -24.70 -14.37 -3.50
C VAL A 35 -24.80 -13.61 -4.82
N ASN A 36 -24.37 -12.34 -4.85
CA ASN A 36 -24.33 -11.56 -6.08
C ASN A 36 -23.41 -12.17 -7.13
N THR A 37 -22.19 -12.55 -6.74
CA THR A 37 -21.21 -13.10 -7.67
C THR A 37 -21.60 -14.50 -8.14
N ALA A 38 -22.09 -15.36 -7.24
CA ALA A 38 -22.59 -16.68 -7.56
C ALA A 38 -23.77 -16.60 -8.55
N GLY A 39 -24.75 -15.72 -8.29
CA GLY A 39 -25.88 -15.51 -9.20
C GLY A 39 -25.44 -15.00 -10.58
N LEU A 40 -24.47 -14.09 -10.64
CA LEU A 40 -23.91 -13.62 -11.91
C LEU A 40 -23.20 -14.76 -12.67
N MET A 41 -22.28 -15.45 -12.00
CA MET A 41 -21.36 -16.43 -12.61
C MET A 41 -21.99 -17.79 -12.88
N MET A 42 -23.10 -18.12 -12.22
CA MET A 42 -23.87 -19.32 -12.49
C MET A 42 -24.38 -19.38 -13.93
N LEU A 43 -24.87 -18.26 -14.44
CA LEU A 43 -25.48 -18.22 -15.76
C LEU A 43 -24.46 -17.97 -16.87
N VAL A 44 -23.35 -17.27 -16.60
CA VAL A 44 -22.41 -16.81 -17.64
C VAL A 44 -21.88 -17.93 -18.56
N PRO A 45 -21.25 -19.01 -18.04
CA PRO A 45 -20.71 -20.06 -18.90
C PRO A 45 -21.78 -21.06 -19.37
N ILE A 46 -22.94 -21.07 -18.72
CA ILE A 46 -24.05 -22.00 -18.97
C ILE A 46 -25.14 -21.37 -19.86
N MET A 47 -24.99 -20.09 -20.19
CA MET A 47 -25.97 -19.27 -20.92
C MET A 47 -26.50 -19.96 -22.20
N PRO A 48 -25.65 -20.57 -23.05
CA PRO A 48 -26.13 -21.24 -24.26
C PRO A 48 -27.08 -22.42 -23.98
N PHE A 49 -26.81 -23.21 -22.94
CA PHE A 49 -27.67 -24.33 -22.55
C PHE A 49 -29.05 -23.84 -22.10
N TYR A 50 -29.11 -22.79 -21.30
CA TYR A 50 -30.37 -22.22 -20.83
C TYR A 50 -31.18 -21.59 -21.98
N LEU A 51 -30.51 -20.89 -22.90
CA LEU A 51 -31.15 -20.30 -24.08
C LEU A 51 -31.82 -21.33 -25.00
N ARG A 52 -31.26 -22.54 -25.10
CA ARG A 52 -31.91 -23.63 -25.84
C ARG A 52 -33.16 -24.15 -25.12
N GLN A 53 -33.16 -24.17 -23.78
CA GLN A 53 -34.34 -24.58 -23.01
C GLN A 53 -35.51 -23.60 -23.16
N ILE A 54 -35.23 -22.31 -23.30
CA ILE A 54 -36.25 -21.26 -23.46
C ILE A 54 -36.58 -20.94 -24.92
N GLY A 55 -36.09 -21.75 -25.87
CA GLY A 55 -36.61 -21.79 -27.24
C GLY A 55 -35.75 -21.18 -28.35
N THR A 56 -34.45 -20.91 -28.15
CA THR A 56 -33.56 -20.56 -29.29
C THR A 56 -33.33 -21.76 -30.21
N SER A 57 -33.22 -21.50 -31.52
CA SER A 57 -33.10 -22.52 -32.56
C SER A 57 -31.78 -22.40 -33.32
N GLY A 58 -30.96 -23.45 -33.26
CA GLY A 58 -29.67 -23.50 -33.96
C GLY A 58 -28.53 -22.76 -33.25
N VAL A 59 -27.31 -23.18 -33.57
CA VAL A 59 -26.10 -22.78 -32.84
C VAL A 59 -25.85 -21.27 -32.92
N ALA A 60 -25.90 -20.69 -34.11
CA ALA A 60 -25.60 -19.27 -34.31
C ALA A 60 -26.58 -18.34 -33.56
N GLU A 61 -27.88 -18.67 -33.56
CA GLU A 61 -28.91 -17.91 -32.82
C GLU A 61 -28.65 -18.01 -31.30
N THR A 62 -28.50 -19.23 -30.77
CA THR A 62 -28.22 -19.47 -29.34
C THR A 62 -26.96 -18.71 -28.90
N GLN A 63 -25.89 -18.79 -29.68
CA GLN A 63 -24.62 -18.13 -29.37
C GLN A 63 -24.72 -16.60 -29.45
N THR A 64 -25.51 -16.08 -30.38
CA THR A 64 -25.77 -14.62 -30.49
C THR A 64 -26.52 -14.11 -29.25
N TRP A 65 -27.61 -14.78 -28.87
CA TRP A 65 -28.35 -14.42 -27.66
C TRP A 65 -27.52 -14.61 -26.39
N ALA A 66 -26.67 -15.65 -26.33
CA ALA A 66 -25.76 -15.85 -25.22
C ALA A 66 -24.76 -14.69 -25.11
N GLY A 67 -24.19 -14.28 -26.25
CA GLY A 67 -23.33 -13.11 -26.37
C GLY A 67 -23.97 -11.83 -25.84
N VAL A 68 -25.18 -11.52 -26.31
CA VAL A 68 -25.95 -10.34 -25.87
C VAL A 68 -26.24 -10.42 -24.37
N ALA A 69 -26.70 -11.57 -23.87
CA ALA A 69 -27.02 -11.77 -22.45
C ALA A 69 -25.77 -11.72 -21.54
N ILE A 70 -24.60 -12.13 -22.02
CA ILE A 70 -23.33 -12.03 -21.29
C ILE A 70 -22.83 -10.59 -21.23
N ALA A 71 -22.95 -9.82 -22.31
CA ALA A 71 -22.51 -8.42 -22.37
C ALA A 71 -23.46 -7.45 -21.65
N ALA A 72 -24.77 -7.75 -21.63
CA ALA A 72 -25.82 -6.87 -21.10
C ALA A 72 -25.54 -6.28 -19.70
N PRO A 73 -25.12 -7.06 -18.68
CA PRO A 73 -24.88 -6.51 -17.34
C PRO A 73 -23.77 -5.46 -17.31
N ALA A 74 -22.67 -5.67 -18.06
CA ALA A 74 -21.54 -4.74 -18.07
C ALA A 74 -21.89 -3.42 -18.78
N LEU A 75 -22.65 -3.50 -19.88
CA LEU A 75 -23.15 -2.33 -20.61
C LEU A 75 -24.13 -1.52 -19.75
N ALA A 76 -25.09 -2.20 -19.12
CA ALA A 76 -26.05 -1.57 -18.23
C ALA A 76 -25.36 -0.92 -17.01
N LEU A 77 -24.41 -1.62 -16.39
CA LEU A 77 -23.65 -1.08 -15.26
C LEU A 77 -22.85 0.16 -15.67
N THR A 78 -22.18 0.16 -16.82
CA THR A 78 -21.40 1.31 -17.30
C THR A 78 -22.24 2.59 -17.40
N VAL A 79 -23.50 2.46 -17.84
CA VAL A 79 -24.45 3.58 -17.91
C VAL A 79 -24.98 3.96 -16.52
N ALA A 80 -25.19 2.97 -15.65
CA ALA A 80 -25.82 3.16 -14.34
C ALA A 80 -24.83 3.62 -13.24
N THR A 81 -23.54 3.31 -13.34
CA THR A 81 -22.53 3.62 -12.31
C THR A 81 -22.50 5.10 -11.90
N PRO A 82 -22.49 6.09 -12.82
CA PRO A 82 -22.52 7.51 -12.44
C PRO A 82 -23.79 7.91 -11.67
N LEU A 83 -24.93 7.30 -11.99
CA LEU A 83 -26.21 7.56 -11.34
C LEU A 83 -26.19 7.05 -9.88
N TRP A 84 -25.73 5.81 -9.69
CA TRP A 84 -25.69 5.21 -8.36
C TRP A 84 -24.59 5.78 -7.47
N GLY A 85 -23.48 6.25 -8.02
CA GLY A 85 -22.48 7.01 -7.28
C GLY A 85 -23.09 8.25 -6.62
N ARG A 86 -23.76 9.09 -7.43
CA ARG A 86 -24.46 10.29 -6.93
C ARG A 86 -25.57 9.96 -5.93
N LEU A 87 -26.30 8.87 -6.13
CA LEU A 87 -27.37 8.47 -5.21
C LEU A 87 -26.81 7.95 -3.89
N GLY A 88 -25.76 7.12 -3.92
CA GLY A 88 -25.07 6.64 -2.71
C GLY A 88 -24.46 7.77 -1.88
N ASP A 89 -23.97 8.81 -2.56
CA ASP A 89 -23.51 10.02 -1.90
C ASP A 89 -24.64 10.78 -1.19
N ARG A 90 -25.89 10.67 -1.64
CA ARG A 90 -27.05 11.30 -0.99
C ARG A 90 -27.67 10.44 0.10
N ILE A 91 -27.99 9.18 -0.20
CA ILE A 91 -28.83 8.35 0.67
C ILE A 91 -28.05 7.42 1.60
N GLY A 92 -26.73 7.30 1.42
CA GLY A 92 -25.87 6.41 2.22
C GLY A 92 -25.50 5.12 1.49
N ARG A 93 -24.35 4.54 1.87
CA ARG A 93 -23.75 3.35 1.24
C ARG A 93 -24.49 2.06 1.63
N LYS A 94 -25.07 1.98 2.83
CA LYS A 94 -25.93 0.89 3.30
C LYS A 94 -27.09 0.65 2.35
N TRP A 95 -27.81 1.72 2.00
CA TRP A 95 -28.98 1.60 1.12
C TRP A 95 -28.59 1.26 -0.32
N MET A 96 -27.36 1.57 -0.74
CA MET A 96 -26.82 1.06 -2.01
C MET A 96 -26.61 -0.45 -2.00
N VAL A 97 -26.15 -1.03 -0.89
CA VAL A 97 -26.02 -2.50 -0.73
C VAL A 97 -27.40 -3.15 -0.74
N VAL A 98 -28.37 -2.62 0.01
CA VAL A 98 -29.76 -3.15 0.06
C VAL A 98 -30.42 -3.09 -1.32
N ARG A 99 -30.35 -1.95 -2.01
CA ARG A 99 -30.84 -1.78 -3.39
C ARG A 99 -30.22 -2.81 -4.33
N ALA A 100 -28.90 -3.01 -4.25
CA ALA A 100 -28.20 -3.95 -5.11
C ALA A 100 -28.66 -5.41 -4.92
N LEU A 101 -28.92 -5.82 -3.68
CA LEU A 101 -29.44 -7.15 -3.35
C LEU A 101 -30.89 -7.34 -3.81
N LEU A 102 -31.75 -6.33 -3.62
CA LEU A 102 -33.13 -6.38 -4.14
C LEU A 102 -33.16 -6.36 -5.67
N GLY A 103 -32.30 -5.57 -6.31
CA GLY A 103 -32.13 -5.54 -7.76
C GLY A 103 -31.73 -6.90 -8.32
N LEU A 104 -30.78 -7.57 -7.65
CA LEU A 104 -30.42 -8.95 -7.97
C LEU A 104 -31.61 -9.90 -7.83
N ALA A 105 -32.38 -9.82 -6.74
CA ALA A 105 -33.55 -10.67 -6.53
C ALA A 105 -34.59 -10.50 -7.65
N VAL A 106 -34.93 -9.26 -7.99
CA VAL A 106 -35.86 -8.96 -9.09
C VAL A 106 -35.33 -9.50 -10.41
N ALA A 107 -34.06 -9.25 -10.74
CA ALA A 107 -33.47 -9.76 -11.96
C ALA A 107 -33.50 -11.30 -12.03
N MET A 108 -33.21 -11.98 -10.93
CA MET A 108 -33.27 -13.45 -10.85
C MET A 108 -34.68 -13.99 -11.07
N VAL A 109 -35.70 -13.35 -10.51
CA VAL A 109 -37.11 -13.75 -10.74
C VAL A 109 -37.48 -13.58 -12.21
N VAL A 110 -37.13 -12.43 -12.82
CA VAL A 110 -37.40 -12.16 -14.24
C VAL A 110 -36.71 -13.19 -15.14
N MET A 111 -35.46 -13.55 -14.82
CA MET A 111 -34.74 -14.56 -15.60
C MET A 111 -35.29 -15.97 -15.35
N ALA A 112 -35.70 -16.32 -14.12
CA ALA A 112 -36.27 -17.62 -13.79
C ALA A 112 -37.58 -17.89 -14.54
N THR A 113 -38.38 -16.85 -14.77
CA THR A 113 -39.66 -16.93 -15.51
C THR A 113 -39.50 -16.60 -17.00
N ALA A 114 -38.27 -16.47 -17.49
CA ALA A 114 -38.02 -16.10 -18.88
C ALA A 114 -38.49 -17.20 -19.84
N GLY A 115 -39.59 -16.95 -20.55
CA GLY A 115 -40.06 -17.78 -21.66
C GLY A 115 -39.50 -17.38 -23.03
N SER A 116 -38.60 -16.39 -23.09
CA SER A 116 -37.96 -15.95 -24.34
C SER A 116 -36.58 -15.35 -24.09
N PRO A 117 -35.67 -15.37 -25.08
CA PRO A 117 -34.34 -14.76 -24.98
C PRO A 117 -34.38 -13.26 -24.66
N LEU A 118 -35.37 -12.53 -25.18
CA LEU A 118 -35.51 -11.10 -24.94
C LEU A 118 -35.80 -10.80 -23.46
N LEU A 119 -36.68 -11.60 -22.83
CA LEU A 119 -36.99 -11.45 -21.41
C LEU A 119 -35.78 -11.81 -20.52
N LEU A 120 -35.00 -12.82 -20.93
CA LEU A 120 -33.72 -13.14 -20.28
C LEU A 120 -32.74 -11.96 -20.35
N VAL A 121 -32.58 -11.34 -21.52
CA VAL A 121 -31.72 -10.16 -21.70
C VAL A 121 -32.24 -8.99 -20.87
N ALA A 122 -33.54 -8.76 -20.81
CA ALA A 122 -34.14 -7.73 -19.94
C ALA A 122 -33.78 -7.98 -18.46
N GLY A 123 -33.85 -9.24 -18.00
CA GLY A 123 -33.38 -9.63 -16.67
C GLY A 123 -31.88 -9.34 -16.45
N ARG A 124 -31.03 -9.57 -17.46
CA ARG A 124 -29.59 -9.27 -17.40
C ARG A 124 -29.29 -7.77 -17.38
N LEU A 125 -30.06 -6.96 -18.12
CA LEU A 125 -29.98 -5.50 -18.08
C LEU A 125 -30.43 -4.97 -16.70
N LEU A 126 -31.50 -5.54 -16.13
CA LEU A 126 -31.92 -5.25 -14.75
C LEU A 126 -30.84 -5.66 -13.75
N GLN A 127 -30.19 -6.80 -13.95
CA GLN A 127 -29.09 -7.25 -13.10
C GLN A 127 -27.91 -6.27 -13.13
N GLY A 128 -27.55 -5.72 -14.29
CA GLY A 128 -26.49 -4.71 -14.40
C GLY A 128 -26.90 -3.33 -13.86
N THR A 129 -28.12 -2.89 -14.17
CA THR A 129 -28.65 -1.57 -13.76
C THR A 129 -28.92 -1.53 -12.26
N LEU A 130 -29.58 -2.54 -11.71
CA LEU A 130 -30.01 -2.58 -10.32
C LEU A 130 -29.06 -3.39 -9.45
N GLY A 131 -28.10 -4.12 -10.00
CA GLY A 131 -27.06 -4.80 -9.23
C GLY A 131 -25.97 -3.86 -8.73
N GLY A 132 -24.76 -4.39 -8.52
CA GLY A 132 -23.58 -3.62 -8.10
C GLY A 132 -23.22 -3.73 -6.62
N VAL A 133 -23.51 -4.88 -5.99
CA VAL A 133 -23.09 -5.14 -4.59
C VAL A 133 -21.56 -5.02 -4.46
N VAL A 134 -20.80 -5.39 -5.48
CA VAL A 134 -19.32 -5.38 -5.48
C VAL A 134 -18.76 -3.97 -5.24
N GLU A 135 -19.22 -2.98 -6.01
CA GLU A 135 -18.74 -1.60 -5.87
C GLU A 135 -19.25 -0.95 -4.58
N ALA A 136 -20.51 -1.22 -4.22
CA ALA A 136 -21.10 -0.71 -2.99
C ALA A 136 -20.43 -1.31 -1.73
N ALA A 137 -20.13 -2.60 -1.73
CA ALA A 137 -19.45 -3.29 -0.63
C ALA A 137 -17.97 -2.91 -0.55
N ALA A 138 -17.26 -2.75 -1.68
CA ALA A 138 -15.89 -2.26 -1.68
C ALA A 138 -15.80 -0.81 -1.18
N ALA A 139 -16.74 0.05 -1.59
CA ALA A 139 -16.87 1.41 -1.06
C ALA A 139 -17.16 1.38 0.45
N PHE A 140 -18.12 0.55 0.90
CA PHE A 140 -18.47 0.44 2.32
C PHE A 140 -17.31 -0.09 3.17
N ALA A 141 -16.67 -1.18 2.74
CA ALA A 141 -15.51 -1.78 3.41
C ALA A 141 -14.33 -0.80 3.47
N GLY A 142 -14.17 0.06 2.46
CA GLY A 142 -13.19 1.14 2.47
C GLY A 142 -13.51 2.28 3.45
N SER A 143 -14.75 2.45 3.89
CA SER A 143 -15.16 3.52 4.83
C SER A 143 -15.36 3.06 6.28
N ALA A 144 -15.42 1.75 6.54
CA ALA A 144 -15.88 1.21 7.83
C ALA A 144 -14.78 0.62 8.74
N GLY A 145 -13.49 0.80 8.41
CA GLY A 145 -12.37 0.23 9.19
C GLY A 145 -11.27 1.25 9.48
N SER A 146 -10.57 1.08 10.61
CA SER A 146 -9.28 1.73 10.88
C SER A 146 -8.25 1.36 9.80
N ASP A 147 -7.26 2.23 9.55
CA ASP A 147 -6.27 2.05 8.47
C ASP A 147 -5.53 0.69 8.54
N GLU A 148 -5.41 0.10 9.73
CA GLU A 148 -4.80 -1.21 9.99
C GLU A 148 -5.69 -2.41 9.56
N LYS A 149 -7.03 -2.26 9.56
CA LYS A 149 -8.00 -3.35 9.22
C LYS A 149 -8.62 -3.20 7.82
N ARG A 150 -8.30 -2.14 7.08
CA ARG A 150 -8.85 -1.84 5.73
C ARG A 150 -8.44 -2.86 4.68
N GLY A 151 -7.17 -3.31 4.69
CA GLY A 151 -6.67 -4.37 3.81
C GLY A 151 -7.35 -5.72 4.06
N SER A 152 -7.57 -6.08 5.33
CA SER A 152 -8.29 -7.31 5.72
C SER A 152 -9.76 -7.29 5.26
N SER A 153 -10.44 -6.15 5.40
CA SER A 153 -11.83 -5.97 4.97
C SER A 153 -11.99 -6.05 3.44
N LEU A 154 -11.05 -5.45 2.70
CA LEU A 154 -11.01 -5.53 1.24
C LEU A 154 -10.66 -6.95 0.76
N GLY A 155 -9.71 -7.61 1.43
CA GLY A 155 -9.34 -9.01 1.19
C GLY A 155 -10.51 -9.98 1.37
N LYS A 156 -11.34 -9.80 2.43
CA LYS A 156 -12.59 -10.56 2.62
C LYS A 156 -13.59 -10.32 1.49
N SER A 157 -13.70 -9.09 0.98
CA SER A 157 -14.61 -8.78 -0.14
C SER A 157 -14.17 -9.48 -1.44
N PHE A 158 -12.86 -9.52 -1.71
CA PHE A 158 -12.32 -10.26 -2.84
C PHE A 158 -12.49 -11.78 -2.67
N SER A 159 -12.35 -12.32 -1.46
CA SER A 159 -12.56 -13.75 -1.22
C SER A 159 -14.01 -14.18 -1.43
N ALA A 160 -15.00 -13.35 -1.04
CA ALA A 160 -16.42 -13.59 -1.34
C ALA A 160 -16.69 -13.67 -2.84
N THR A 161 -16.10 -12.72 -3.59
CA THR A 161 -16.21 -12.66 -5.05
C THR A 161 -15.64 -13.93 -5.67
N ALA A 162 -14.45 -14.36 -5.23
CA ALA A 162 -13.82 -15.55 -5.75
C ALA A 162 -14.58 -16.83 -5.41
N ALA A 163 -15.07 -16.97 -4.18
CA ALA A 163 -15.92 -18.08 -3.77
C ALA A 163 -17.20 -18.16 -4.63
N GLY A 164 -17.85 -17.02 -4.90
CA GLY A 164 -19.02 -16.98 -5.78
C GLY A 164 -18.69 -17.32 -7.23
N ALA A 165 -17.57 -16.83 -7.76
CA ALA A 165 -17.11 -17.13 -9.12
C ALA A 165 -16.69 -18.60 -9.31
N LEU A 166 -16.32 -19.30 -8.23
CA LEU A 166 -16.05 -20.73 -8.21
C LEU A 166 -17.32 -21.57 -8.07
N ALA A 167 -18.20 -21.20 -7.14
CA ALA A 167 -19.40 -21.98 -6.84
C ALA A 167 -20.48 -21.84 -7.92
N GLY A 168 -20.63 -20.64 -8.48
CA GLY A 168 -21.68 -20.30 -9.46
C GLY A 168 -21.67 -21.23 -10.68
N PRO A 169 -20.59 -21.30 -11.47
CA PRO A 169 -20.54 -22.11 -12.69
C PRO A 169 -20.81 -23.60 -12.46
N ILE A 170 -20.28 -24.17 -11.38
CA ILE A 170 -20.54 -25.58 -11.01
C ILE A 170 -22.02 -25.79 -10.70
N ALA A 171 -22.61 -24.92 -9.88
CA ALA A 171 -24.03 -25.00 -9.57
C ALA A 171 -24.90 -24.82 -10.82
N GLY A 172 -24.57 -23.87 -11.70
CA GLY A 172 -25.27 -23.66 -12.96
C GLY A 172 -25.20 -24.88 -13.88
N GLY A 173 -24.00 -25.46 -14.03
CA GLY A 173 -23.77 -26.64 -14.86
C GLY A 173 -24.51 -27.87 -14.37
N LEU A 174 -24.62 -28.04 -13.05
CA LEU A 174 -25.35 -29.13 -12.41
C LEU A 174 -26.87 -29.00 -12.58
N PHE A 175 -27.42 -27.80 -12.39
CA PHE A 175 -28.88 -27.59 -12.38
C PHE A 175 -29.47 -27.34 -13.76
N VAL A 176 -28.70 -26.89 -14.75
CA VAL A 176 -29.23 -26.72 -16.11
C VAL A 176 -29.62 -28.07 -16.73
N GLY A 177 -28.83 -29.13 -16.52
CA GLY A 177 -29.08 -30.44 -17.12
C GLY A 177 -30.37 -31.09 -16.63
N SER A 178 -30.78 -30.81 -15.40
CA SER A 178 -32.03 -31.31 -14.80
C SER A 178 -33.24 -30.40 -15.05
N GLY A 179 -33.08 -29.29 -15.77
CA GLY A 179 -34.10 -28.24 -15.89
C GLY A 179 -34.37 -27.48 -14.58
N GLY A 180 -33.50 -27.66 -13.58
CA GLY A 180 -33.59 -27.05 -12.24
C GLY A 180 -33.04 -25.62 -12.15
N LEU A 181 -32.57 -25.04 -13.25
CA LEU A 181 -31.92 -23.73 -13.25
C LEU A 181 -32.86 -22.57 -12.83
N PRO A 182 -34.13 -22.50 -13.28
CA PRO A 182 -35.10 -21.53 -12.77
C PRO A 182 -35.28 -21.59 -11.25
N GLN A 183 -35.36 -22.79 -10.68
CA GLN A 183 -35.52 -23.01 -9.24
C GLN A 183 -34.28 -22.51 -8.49
N LEU A 184 -33.08 -22.77 -9.01
CA LEU A 184 -31.84 -22.25 -8.44
C LEU A 184 -31.78 -20.71 -8.49
N MET A 185 -32.24 -20.08 -9.58
CA MET A 185 -32.38 -18.63 -9.66
C MET A 185 -33.36 -18.08 -8.60
N LEU A 186 -34.49 -18.75 -8.37
CA LEU A 186 -35.45 -18.38 -7.32
C LEU A 186 -34.85 -18.53 -5.91
N VAL A 187 -34.04 -19.57 -5.67
CA VAL A 187 -33.29 -19.72 -4.41
C VAL A 187 -32.32 -18.56 -4.20
N ILE A 188 -31.58 -18.17 -5.24
CA ILE A 188 -30.68 -17.00 -5.19
C ILE A 188 -31.48 -15.71 -4.96
N ALA A 189 -32.65 -15.56 -5.58
CA ALA A 189 -33.53 -14.41 -5.35
C ALA A 189 -34.04 -14.34 -3.90
N GLY A 190 -34.44 -15.47 -3.32
CA GLY A 190 -34.84 -15.59 -1.92
C GLY A 190 -33.68 -15.24 -0.98
N ALA A 191 -32.49 -15.80 -1.22
CA ALA A 191 -31.29 -15.51 -0.44
C ALA A 191 -30.91 -14.02 -0.52
N ALA A 192 -30.95 -13.42 -1.71
CA ALA A 192 -30.68 -12.01 -1.91
C ALA A 192 -31.70 -11.12 -1.18
N THR A 193 -32.99 -11.49 -1.19
CA THR A 193 -34.05 -10.78 -0.47
C THR A 193 -33.87 -10.86 1.04
N ALA A 194 -33.56 -12.05 1.57
CA ALA A 194 -33.26 -12.26 2.98
C ALA A 194 -32.04 -11.46 3.43
N LEU A 195 -30.97 -11.44 2.62
CA LEU A 195 -29.77 -10.64 2.88
C LEU A 195 -30.03 -9.14 2.76
N ALA A 196 -30.93 -8.71 1.87
CA ALA A 196 -31.33 -7.31 1.77
C ALA A 196 -32.03 -6.85 3.05
N ALA A 197 -32.96 -7.66 3.57
CA ALA A 197 -33.63 -7.40 4.84
C ALA A 197 -32.64 -7.41 6.02
N ALA A 198 -31.77 -8.42 6.09
CA ALA A 198 -30.73 -8.51 7.11
C ALA A 198 -29.73 -7.35 7.04
N SER A 199 -29.39 -6.88 5.84
CA SER A 199 -28.53 -5.71 5.63
C SER A 199 -29.23 -4.40 6.01
N ALA A 200 -30.53 -4.27 5.70
CA ALA A 200 -31.33 -3.12 6.08
C ALA A 200 -31.45 -2.97 7.61
N VAL A 201 -31.53 -4.08 8.36
CA VAL A 201 -31.60 -4.07 9.83
C VAL A 201 -30.20 -4.05 10.48
N GLY A 202 -29.27 -4.86 9.96
CA GLY A 202 -28.02 -5.21 10.62
C GLY A 202 -26.82 -4.31 10.29
N LEU A 203 -26.76 -3.73 9.08
CA LEU A 203 -25.67 -2.82 8.70
C LEU A 203 -25.79 -1.50 9.45
N ARG A 204 -24.70 -1.14 10.14
CA ARG A 204 -24.53 0.17 10.78
C ARG A 204 -23.50 0.98 10.00
N GLU A 205 -23.90 2.17 9.55
CA GLU A 205 -22.98 3.12 8.91
C GLU A 205 -22.19 3.89 9.97
N PRO A 206 -20.88 4.12 9.77
CA PRO A 206 -20.13 5.12 10.52
C PRO A 206 -20.78 6.50 10.34
N ALA A 207 -20.79 7.33 11.40
CA ALA A 207 -21.35 8.67 11.34
C ALA A 207 -20.71 9.49 10.21
N ARG A 208 -21.56 10.06 9.35
CA ARG A 208 -21.13 10.84 8.19
C ARG A 208 -20.74 12.24 8.66
N GLU A 209 -19.48 12.64 8.52
CA GLU A 209 -19.15 14.06 8.63
C GLU A 209 -19.90 14.82 7.51
N PRO A 210 -20.61 15.92 7.82
CA PRO A 210 -21.35 16.66 6.82
C PRO A 210 -20.38 17.19 5.77
N ALA A 211 -20.62 16.85 4.50
CA ALA A 211 -19.92 17.48 3.39
C ALA A 211 -20.21 18.98 3.45
N THR A 212 -19.18 19.78 3.73
CA THR A 212 -19.25 21.24 3.62
C THR A 212 -19.54 21.58 2.17
N THR A 213 -20.80 21.89 1.89
CA THR A 213 -21.27 22.37 0.59
C THR A 213 -20.85 23.82 0.43
N GLY A 214 -19.58 24.01 0.07
CA GLY A 214 -19.08 25.29 -0.44
C GLY A 214 -19.50 25.44 -1.90
N GLY A 215 -20.71 25.96 -2.12
CA GLY A 215 -21.16 26.45 -3.40
C GLY A 215 -20.32 27.65 -3.85
N GLY A 216 -19.90 27.64 -5.11
CA GLY A 216 -19.10 28.70 -5.71
C GLY A 216 -18.64 28.32 -7.11
N GLU A 217 -19.59 28.17 -8.04
CA GLU A 217 -19.28 28.25 -9.47
C GLU A 217 -18.67 29.63 -9.75
N THR A 218 -17.35 29.69 -9.89
CA THR A 218 -16.67 30.79 -10.58
C THR A 218 -15.91 30.22 -11.75
N ALA A 219 -16.30 30.69 -12.95
CA ALA A 219 -15.78 30.26 -14.23
C ALA A 219 -14.26 30.50 -14.32
N ALA A 220 -13.48 29.46 -14.03
CA ALA A 220 -12.05 29.42 -14.25
C ALA A 220 -11.75 29.02 -15.70
N ARG A 221 -10.88 29.80 -16.36
CA ARG A 221 -10.36 29.55 -17.71
C ARG A 221 -9.93 28.09 -17.93
N PRO A 222 -10.11 27.54 -19.14
CA PRO A 222 -9.93 26.10 -19.39
C PRO A 222 -8.45 25.72 -19.25
N ARG A 223 -8.09 25.13 -18.11
CA ARG A 223 -6.84 24.38 -17.99
C ARG A 223 -6.96 23.12 -18.83
N ARG A 224 -5.94 22.86 -19.66
CA ARG A 224 -5.85 21.70 -20.53
C ARG A 224 -6.01 20.43 -19.68
N ARG A 225 -7.09 19.68 -19.89
CA ARG A 225 -7.35 18.45 -19.12
C ARG A 225 -6.22 17.44 -19.42
N PRO A 226 -5.55 16.86 -18.40
CA PRO A 226 -4.51 15.87 -18.62
C PRO A 226 -5.07 14.73 -19.47
N SER A 227 -4.34 14.36 -20.51
CA SER A 227 -4.83 13.41 -21.50
C SER A 227 -4.27 12.03 -21.21
N VAL A 228 -5.13 11.02 -21.21
CA VAL A 228 -4.70 9.62 -21.12
C VAL A 228 -3.78 9.24 -22.30
N ARG A 229 -3.79 10.01 -23.39
CA ARG A 229 -2.86 9.87 -24.52
C ARG A 229 -1.40 10.17 -24.17
N GLU A 230 -1.14 10.83 -23.04
CA GLU A 230 0.21 11.14 -22.54
C GLU A 230 0.85 9.94 -21.83
N VAL A 231 0.10 8.86 -21.56
CA VAL A 231 0.66 7.61 -21.03
C VAL A 231 1.54 6.95 -22.10
N PRO A 232 2.78 6.53 -21.78
CA PRO A 232 3.64 5.84 -22.74
C PRO A 232 2.95 4.59 -23.30
N GLY A 233 2.81 4.56 -24.63
CA GLY A 233 2.12 3.47 -25.32
C GLY A 233 0.60 3.42 -25.10
N ALA A 234 -0.05 4.49 -24.63
CA ALA A 234 -1.49 4.51 -24.28
C ALA A 234 -2.39 3.87 -25.34
N ALA A 235 -2.22 4.26 -26.61
CA ALA A 235 -3.04 3.77 -27.71
C ALA A 235 -2.80 2.29 -28.00
N ALA A 236 -1.52 1.87 -28.03
CA ALA A 236 -1.14 0.47 -28.22
C ALA A 236 -1.65 -0.40 -27.06
N LEU A 237 -1.53 0.07 -25.82
CA LEU A 237 -2.03 -0.62 -24.64
C LEU A 237 -3.56 -0.65 -24.56
N ALA A 238 -4.25 0.40 -25.01
CA ALA A 238 -5.70 0.39 -25.11
C ALA A 238 -6.18 -0.67 -26.12
N LEU A 239 -5.58 -0.70 -27.31
CA LEU A 239 -5.89 -1.73 -28.32
C LEU A 239 -5.49 -3.13 -27.83
N ALA A 240 -4.36 -3.25 -27.13
CA ALA A 240 -3.91 -4.51 -26.56
C ALA A 240 -4.87 -5.04 -25.48
N ALA A 241 -5.34 -4.16 -24.60
CA ALA A 241 -6.33 -4.44 -23.57
C ALA A 241 -7.67 -4.88 -24.18
N ILE A 242 -8.16 -4.13 -25.17
CA ILE A 242 -9.39 -4.46 -25.91
C ILE A 242 -9.25 -5.84 -26.57
N ALA A 243 -8.17 -6.08 -27.30
CA ALA A 243 -7.95 -7.34 -28.03
C ALA A 243 -7.79 -8.55 -27.08
N ALA A 244 -7.03 -8.40 -26.00
CA ALA A 244 -6.85 -9.47 -25.02
C ALA A 244 -8.16 -9.84 -24.32
N TYR A 245 -8.93 -8.84 -23.88
CA TYR A 245 -10.22 -9.09 -23.23
C TYR A 245 -11.30 -9.57 -24.21
N PHE A 246 -11.26 -9.11 -25.47
CA PHE A 246 -12.09 -9.64 -26.55
C PHE A 246 -11.89 -11.15 -26.69
N GLY A 247 -10.63 -11.61 -26.77
CA GLY A 247 -10.34 -13.04 -26.89
C GLY A 247 -10.78 -13.84 -25.66
N VAL A 248 -10.44 -13.39 -24.46
CA VAL A 248 -10.77 -14.13 -23.23
C VAL A 248 -12.29 -14.20 -22.99
N TYR A 249 -13.02 -13.09 -23.15
CA TYR A 249 -14.47 -13.07 -22.91
C TYR A 249 -15.28 -13.60 -24.09
N GLY A 250 -14.82 -13.40 -25.32
CA GLY A 250 -15.47 -13.96 -26.52
C GLY A 250 -15.43 -15.48 -26.56
N LEU A 251 -14.44 -16.10 -25.91
CA LEU A 251 -14.41 -17.55 -25.71
C LEU A 251 -15.59 -18.06 -24.87
N ILE A 252 -16.14 -17.29 -23.93
CA ILE A 252 -17.15 -17.77 -22.97
C ILE A 252 -18.38 -18.41 -23.65
N PRO A 253 -19.09 -17.71 -24.56
CA PRO A 253 -20.25 -18.32 -25.24
C PRO A 253 -19.84 -19.48 -26.16
N VAL A 254 -18.77 -19.30 -26.96
CA VAL A 254 -18.27 -20.32 -27.91
C VAL A 254 -17.84 -21.61 -27.22
N TYR A 255 -17.30 -21.49 -26.00
CA TYR A 255 -16.72 -22.61 -25.28
C TYR A 255 -17.73 -23.67 -24.87
N ALA A 256 -18.96 -23.27 -24.55
CA ALA A 256 -20.01 -24.21 -24.20
C ALA A 256 -20.31 -25.19 -25.37
N GLU A 257 -20.41 -24.64 -26.58
CA GLU A 257 -20.62 -25.43 -27.80
C GLU A 257 -19.41 -26.30 -28.12
N HIS A 258 -18.20 -25.77 -27.92
CA HIS A 258 -16.97 -26.52 -28.16
C HIS A 258 -16.86 -27.76 -27.25
N VAL A 259 -17.17 -27.61 -25.96
CA VAL A 259 -17.14 -28.75 -25.01
C VAL A 259 -18.26 -29.75 -25.31
N GLU A 260 -19.45 -29.28 -25.68
CA GLU A 260 -20.57 -30.16 -26.06
C GLU A 260 -20.27 -30.99 -27.32
N GLY A 261 -19.52 -30.44 -28.27
CA GLY A 261 -19.05 -31.19 -29.44
C GLY A 261 -18.04 -32.30 -29.13
N ILE A 262 -17.43 -32.30 -27.93
CA ILE A 262 -16.40 -33.26 -27.51
C ILE A 262 -16.97 -34.29 -26.53
N VAL A 263 -17.82 -33.86 -25.59
CA VAL A 263 -18.34 -34.73 -24.52
C VAL A 263 -19.47 -35.61 -25.05
N ALA A 264 -19.28 -36.93 -25.01
CA ALA A 264 -20.23 -37.91 -25.54
C ALA A 264 -21.59 -37.94 -24.79
N GLU A 265 -21.61 -37.64 -23.49
CA GLU A 265 -22.84 -37.61 -22.69
C GLU A 265 -23.53 -36.23 -22.75
N ARG A 266 -24.76 -36.20 -23.31
CA ARG A 266 -25.58 -34.99 -23.51
C ARG A 266 -25.95 -34.21 -22.23
N GLY A 267 -25.71 -34.77 -21.03
CA GLY A 267 -25.86 -34.08 -19.74
C GLY A 267 -24.53 -33.71 -19.04
N GLY A 268 -23.42 -34.32 -19.46
CA GLY A 268 -22.10 -34.07 -18.85
C GLY A 268 -21.46 -32.76 -19.31
N ALA A 269 -21.79 -32.30 -20.52
CA ALA A 269 -21.20 -31.10 -21.12
C ALA A 269 -21.42 -29.83 -20.27
N SER A 270 -22.62 -29.62 -19.73
CA SER A 270 -22.92 -28.44 -18.91
C SER A 270 -22.14 -28.44 -17.59
N LEU A 271 -22.02 -29.60 -16.95
CA LEU A 271 -21.22 -29.76 -15.74
C LEU A 271 -19.75 -29.50 -16.02
N TRP A 272 -19.21 -30.06 -17.11
CA TRP A 272 -17.81 -29.84 -17.52
C TRP A 272 -17.51 -28.39 -17.84
N VAL A 273 -18.40 -27.70 -18.55
CA VAL A 273 -18.27 -26.26 -18.81
C VAL A 273 -18.23 -25.48 -17.49
N GLY A 274 -19.11 -25.82 -16.54
CA GLY A 274 -19.11 -25.26 -15.19
C GLY A 274 -17.79 -25.49 -14.45
N VAL A 275 -17.33 -26.73 -14.38
CA VAL A 275 -16.07 -27.12 -13.71
C VAL A 275 -14.87 -26.41 -14.33
N LEU A 276 -14.73 -26.43 -15.66
CA LEU A 276 -13.60 -25.82 -16.37
C LEU A 276 -13.57 -24.30 -16.21
N HIS A 277 -14.74 -23.66 -16.14
CA HIS A 277 -14.83 -22.23 -15.86
C HIS A 277 -14.43 -21.92 -14.42
N SER A 278 -14.85 -22.74 -13.45
CA SER A 278 -14.42 -22.59 -12.06
C SER A 278 -12.92 -22.83 -11.88
N VAL A 279 -12.33 -23.83 -12.54
CA VAL A 279 -10.88 -24.06 -12.54
C VAL A 279 -10.11 -22.80 -12.98
N MET A 280 -10.58 -22.14 -14.05
CA MET A 280 -9.99 -20.87 -14.52
C MET A 280 -10.09 -19.76 -13.47
N TRP A 281 -11.25 -19.58 -12.82
CA TRP A 281 -11.41 -18.56 -11.77
C TRP A 281 -10.60 -18.88 -10.50
N GLY A 282 -10.43 -20.16 -10.17
CA GLY A 282 -9.56 -20.61 -9.07
C GLY A 282 -8.10 -20.24 -9.32
N ALA A 283 -7.60 -20.51 -10.52
CA ALA A 283 -6.26 -20.08 -10.92
C ALA A 283 -6.13 -18.56 -10.99
N THR A 284 -7.20 -17.86 -11.41
CA THR A 284 -7.23 -16.39 -11.42
C THR A 284 -7.08 -15.81 -10.02
N LEU A 285 -7.79 -16.38 -9.04
CA LEU A 285 -7.68 -15.99 -7.63
C LEU A 285 -6.24 -16.15 -7.12
N LEU A 286 -5.66 -17.33 -7.30
CA LEU A 286 -4.30 -17.63 -6.84
C LEU A 286 -3.26 -16.76 -7.56
N GLY A 287 -3.41 -16.60 -8.87
CA GLY A 287 -2.55 -15.77 -9.71
C GLY A 287 -2.59 -14.29 -9.31
N SER A 288 -3.74 -13.77 -8.87
CA SER A 288 -3.90 -12.35 -8.52
C SER A 288 -3.00 -11.91 -7.35
N PHE A 289 -2.74 -12.80 -6.39
CA PHE A 289 -1.81 -12.54 -5.28
C PHE A 289 -0.35 -12.54 -5.74
N TRP A 290 0.02 -13.53 -6.56
CA TRP A 290 1.39 -13.68 -7.05
C TRP A 290 1.79 -12.58 -8.03
N TRP A 291 0.93 -12.28 -9.00
CA TRP A 291 1.16 -11.22 -9.99
C TRP A 291 1.15 -9.84 -9.37
N GLY A 292 0.31 -9.59 -8.36
CA GLY A 292 0.35 -8.36 -7.57
C GLY A 292 1.74 -8.10 -6.98
N LYS A 293 2.25 -9.04 -6.17
CA LYS A 293 3.59 -8.94 -5.56
C LYS A 293 4.69 -8.81 -6.60
N ARG A 294 4.62 -9.57 -7.70
CA ARG A 294 5.63 -9.53 -8.77
C ARG A 294 5.62 -8.20 -9.53
N ASN A 295 4.45 -7.62 -9.80
CA ASN A 295 4.33 -6.31 -10.45
C ASN A 295 4.92 -5.19 -9.59
N ASP A 296 4.75 -5.29 -8.27
CA ASP A 296 5.34 -4.35 -7.31
C ASP A 296 6.87 -4.50 -7.26
N LEU A 297 7.38 -5.74 -7.22
CA LEU A 297 8.83 -6.03 -7.16
C LEU A 297 9.58 -5.68 -8.44
N THR A 298 9.02 -6.02 -9.61
CA THR A 298 9.74 -5.89 -10.90
C THR A 298 9.58 -4.51 -11.52
N GLY A 299 8.57 -3.75 -11.12
CA GLY A 299 8.29 -2.42 -11.65
C GLY A 299 7.88 -2.37 -13.13
N ARG A 300 7.73 -3.51 -13.81
CA ARG A 300 7.58 -3.65 -15.28
C ARG A 300 6.20 -4.17 -15.71
N PRO A 301 5.10 -3.41 -15.48
CA PRO A 301 3.74 -3.89 -15.72
C PRO A 301 3.45 -4.23 -17.19
N VAL A 302 3.99 -3.47 -18.16
CA VAL A 302 3.74 -3.75 -19.60
C VAL A 302 4.30 -5.11 -20.02
N ARG A 303 5.48 -5.48 -19.52
CA ARG A 303 6.07 -6.79 -19.79
C ARG A 303 5.23 -7.92 -19.19
N THR A 304 4.74 -7.74 -17.96
CA THR A 304 3.82 -8.69 -17.33
C THR A 304 2.54 -8.84 -18.14
N PHE A 305 1.92 -7.73 -18.53
CA PHE A 305 0.72 -7.73 -19.38
C PHE A 305 0.96 -8.53 -20.67
N THR A 306 2.09 -8.27 -21.34
CA THR A 306 2.48 -8.91 -22.60
C THR A 306 2.62 -10.42 -22.45
N LEU A 307 3.40 -10.87 -21.45
CA LEU A 307 3.61 -12.30 -21.19
C LEU A 307 2.30 -13.01 -20.85
N SER A 308 1.44 -12.37 -20.06
CA SER A 308 0.14 -12.90 -19.70
C SER A 308 -0.82 -12.97 -20.89
N ALA A 309 -0.84 -11.96 -21.76
CA ALA A 309 -1.64 -11.98 -22.98
C ALA A 309 -1.20 -13.13 -23.91
N GLY A 310 0.12 -13.34 -24.04
CA GLY A 310 0.69 -14.47 -24.77
C GLY A 310 0.34 -15.83 -24.15
N GLY A 311 0.39 -15.95 -22.81
CA GLY A 311 -0.02 -17.15 -22.10
C GLY A 311 -1.50 -17.49 -22.28
N CYS A 312 -2.39 -16.48 -22.22
CA CYS A 312 -3.79 -16.65 -22.56
C CYS A 312 -3.97 -17.10 -24.02
N ALA A 313 -3.27 -16.46 -24.97
CA ALA A 313 -3.35 -16.82 -26.39
C ALA A 313 -2.94 -18.26 -26.65
N ALA A 314 -1.80 -18.69 -26.11
CA ALA A 314 -1.29 -20.05 -26.27
C ALA A 314 -2.27 -21.07 -25.67
N SER A 315 -2.79 -20.81 -24.46
CA SER A 315 -3.76 -21.69 -23.82
C SER A 315 -5.05 -21.82 -24.64
N ILE A 316 -5.61 -20.70 -25.12
CA ILE A 316 -6.86 -20.71 -25.89
C ILE A 316 -6.66 -21.40 -27.25
N ALA A 317 -5.50 -21.21 -27.89
CA ALA A 317 -5.18 -21.87 -29.16
C ALA A 317 -5.15 -23.40 -29.00
N VAL A 318 -4.58 -23.90 -27.91
CA VAL A 318 -4.54 -25.35 -27.64
C VAL A 318 -5.94 -25.88 -27.27
N VAL A 319 -6.77 -25.08 -26.58
CA VAL A 319 -8.18 -25.42 -26.30
C VAL A 319 -9.01 -25.60 -27.57
N ALA A 320 -8.65 -24.99 -28.71
CA ALA A 320 -9.35 -25.19 -29.97
C ALA A 320 -9.27 -26.64 -30.49
N LEU A 321 -8.31 -27.43 -30.01
CA LEU A 321 -8.21 -28.85 -30.33
C LEU A 321 -9.35 -29.63 -29.62
N PRO A 322 -9.78 -30.78 -30.19
CA PRO A 322 -10.80 -31.63 -29.59
C PRO A 322 -10.21 -32.42 -28.40
N LEU A 323 -9.84 -31.70 -27.34
CA LEU A 323 -9.23 -32.26 -26.14
C LEU A 323 -10.29 -32.77 -25.18
N ASP A 324 -10.02 -33.92 -24.59
CA ASP A 324 -10.81 -34.42 -23.47
C ASP A 324 -10.88 -33.37 -22.32
N PRO A 325 -12.03 -33.24 -21.62
CA PRO A 325 -12.20 -32.25 -20.56
C PRO A 325 -11.12 -32.30 -19.46
N TYR A 326 -10.59 -33.47 -19.13
CA TYR A 326 -9.50 -33.60 -18.16
C TYR A 326 -8.21 -32.94 -18.67
N ALA A 327 -7.92 -33.06 -19.97
CA ALA A 327 -6.77 -32.41 -20.61
C ALA A 327 -6.93 -30.88 -20.73
N MET A 328 -8.18 -30.37 -20.67
CA MET A 328 -8.44 -28.93 -20.64
C MET A 328 -8.18 -28.28 -19.28
N ILE A 329 -8.19 -29.05 -18.17
CA ILE A 329 -7.94 -28.53 -16.81
C ILE A 329 -6.61 -27.76 -16.70
N PRO A 330 -5.44 -28.33 -17.05
CA PRO A 330 -4.17 -27.62 -16.95
C PRO A 330 -4.13 -26.35 -17.83
N LEU A 331 -4.75 -26.38 -19.00
CA LEU A 331 -4.88 -25.21 -19.87
C LEU A 331 -5.70 -24.12 -19.19
N ARG A 332 -6.84 -24.47 -18.57
CA ARG A 332 -7.67 -23.52 -17.84
C ARG A 332 -6.98 -22.94 -16.61
N LEU A 333 -6.14 -23.72 -15.93
CA LEU A 333 -5.27 -23.22 -14.86
C LEU A 333 -4.26 -22.19 -15.37
N VAL A 334 -3.55 -22.49 -16.46
CA VAL A 334 -2.59 -21.56 -17.08
C VAL A 334 -3.29 -20.29 -17.54
N GLN A 335 -4.41 -20.43 -18.26
CA GLN A 335 -5.21 -19.31 -18.73
C GLN A 335 -5.66 -18.42 -17.57
N GLY A 336 -6.20 -18.99 -16.49
CA GLY A 336 -6.66 -18.24 -15.33
C GLY A 336 -5.51 -17.51 -14.61
N PHE A 337 -4.38 -18.20 -14.41
CA PHE A 337 -3.20 -17.60 -13.81
C PHE A 337 -2.65 -16.43 -14.63
N CYS A 338 -2.59 -16.55 -15.96
CA CYS A 338 -2.20 -15.45 -16.85
C CYS A 338 -3.22 -14.32 -16.86
N PHE A 339 -4.51 -14.64 -16.94
CA PHE A 339 -5.61 -13.67 -16.99
C PHE A 339 -5.60 -12.73 -15.78
N ALA A 340 -5.28 -13.25 -14.58
CA ALA A 340 -5.18 -12.46 -13.35
C ALA A 340 -4.28 -11.22 -13.48
N ALA A 341 -3.21 -11.30 -14.29
CA ALA A 341 -2.25 -10.22 -14.41
C ALA A 341 -2.68 -9.10 -15.38
N LEU A 342 -3.62 -9.36 -16.31
CA LEU A 342 -3.95 -8.41 -17.38
C LEU A 342 -4.48 -7.08 -16.83
N ALA A 343 -5.59 -7.12 -16.08
CA ALA A 343 -6.16 -5.91 -15.48
C ALA A 343 -5.20 -5.23 -14.51
N GLN A 344 -4.58 -6.01 -13.60
CA GLN A 344 -3.69 -5.48 -12.57
C GLN A 344 -2.49 -4.73 -13.19
N SER A 345 -1.89 -5.31 -14.23
CA SER A 345 -0.75 -4.71 -14.92
C SER A 345 -1.16 -3.46 -15.68
N LEU A 346 -2.30 -3.48 -16.36
CA LEU A 346 -2.82 -2.30 -17.08
C LEU A 346 -3.12 -1.16 -16.11
N PHE A 347 -3.83 -1.44 -15.01
CA PHE A 347 -4.15 -0.44 -13.99
C PHE A 347 -2.90 0.13 -13.34
N LEU A 348 -1.90 -0.71 -13.04
CA LEU A 348 -0.63 -0.25 -12.49
C LEU A 348 0.11 0.67 -13.47
N HIS A 349 0.15 0.33 -14.77
CA HIS A 349 0.80 1.18 -15.77
C HIS A 349 0.12 2.54 -15.90
N PHE A 350 -1.20 2.58 -16.03
CA PHE A 350 -1.95 3.83 -16.14
C PHE A 350 -1.88 4.64 -14.86
N SER A 351 -2.00 4.01 -13.69
CA SER A 351 -1.85 4.65 -12.38
C SER A 351 -0.45 5.23 -12.17
N LYS A 352 0.60 4.55 -12.66
CA LYS A 352 1.99 5.03 -12.57
C LYS A 352 2.23 6.31 -13.39
N HIS A 353 1.50 6.52 -14.48
CA HIS A 353 1.64 7.68 -15.37
C HIS A 353 0.53 8.72 -15.18
N ALA A 354 -0.44 8.45 -14.30
CA ALA A 354 -1.52 9.37 -14.01
C ALA A 354 -1.09 10.48 -13.03
N PRO A 355 -1.51 11.74 -13.27
CA PRO A 355 -1.46 12.81 -12.26
C PRO A 355 -2.21 12.38 -10.98
N ALA A 356 -1.72 12.78 -9.80
CA ALA A 356 -2.27 12.30 -8.52
C ALA A 356 -3.77 12.62 -8.32
N ASP A 357 -4.24 13.74 -8.85
CA ASP A 357 -5.64 14.20 -8.80
C ASP A 357 -6.55 13.50 -9.82
N HIS A 358 -5.98 12.81 -10.82
CA HIS A 358 -6.71 12.11 -11.88
C HIS A 358 -6.42 10.60 -11.92
N LYS A 359 -5.77 10.02 -10.90
CA LYS A 359 -5.48 8.57 -10.81
C LYS A 359 -6.74 7.73 -11.01
N SER A 360 -7.84 8.08 -10.36
CA SER A 360 -9.13 7.41 -10.52
C SER A 360 -9.66 7.51 -11.95
N ALA A 361 -9.48 8.65 -12.63
CA ALA A 361 -9.89 8.85 -14.01
C ALA A 361 -9.05 8.02 -15.00
N PHE A 362 -7.73 7.92 -14.80
CA PHE A 362 -6.84 7.12 -15.64
C PHE A 362 -7.07 5.61 -15.44
N VAL A 363 -7.23 5.17 -14.19
CA VAL A 363 -7.60 3.78 -13.87
C VAL A 363 -9.00 3.45 -14.41
N SER A 364 -9.96 4.38 -14.29
CA SER A 364 -11.30 4.24 -14.87
C SER A 364 -11.24 4.14 -16.40
N THR A 365 -10.40 4.94 -17.06
CA THR A 365 -10.20 4.87 -18.51
C THR A 365 -9.58 3.54 -18.94
N ALA A 366 -8.57 3.06 -18.21
CA ALA A 366 -8.01 1.73 -18.43
C ALA A 366 -9.08 0.63 -18.26
N ASN A 367 -9.94 0.75 -17.24
CA ASN A 367 -11.07 -0.15 -17.04
C ASN A 367 -12.08 -0.09 -18.20
N SER A 368 -12.33 1.10 -18.78
CA SER A 368 -13.17 1.23 -19.97
C SER A 368 -12.64 0.44 -21.17
N TYR A 369 -11.32 0.41 -21.40
CA TYR A 369 -10.72 -0.41 -22.46
C TYR A 369 -10.97 -1.91 -22.26
N LEU A 370 -10.85 -2.38 -21.01
CA LEU A 370 -11.16 -3.76 -20.65
C LEU A 370 -12.64 -4.07 -20.87
N LEU A 371 -13.54 -3.16 -20.47
CA LEU A 371 -15.00 -3.31 -20.64
C LEU A 371 -15.41 -3.36 -22.11
N ILE A 372 -14.77 -2.57 -22.98
CA ILE A 372 -14.99 -2.63 -24.43
C ILE A 372 -14.66 -4.04 -24.95
N GLY A 373 -13.48 -4.58 -24.64
CA GLY A 373 -13.10 -5.94 -25.03
C GLY A 373 -14.04 -7.01 -24.45
N GLN A 374 -14.34 -6.90 -23.15
CA GLN A 374 -15.23 -7.79 -22.41
C GLN A 374 -16.65 -7.85 -23.00
N SER A 375 -17.11 -6.75 -23.60
CA SER A 375 -18.46 -6.67 -24.19
C SER A 375 -18.45 -7.06 -25.66
N ALA A 376 -17.45 -6.60 -26.43
CA ALA A 376 -17.33 -6.86 -27.86
C ALA A 376 -17.09 -8.36 -28.16
N GLY A 377 -16.29 -9.06 -27.35
CA GLY A 377 -16.02 -10.48 -27.52
C GLY A 377 -17.28 -11.34 -27.56
N PRO A 378 -18.08 -11.37 -26.48
CA PRO A 378 -19.33 -12.12 -26.45
C PRO A 378 -20.33 -11.69 -27.54
N LEU A 379 -20.48 -10.39 -27.80
CA LEU A 379 -21.41 -9.89 -28.83
C LEU A 379 -21.09 -10.39 -30.24
N LEU A 380 -19.80 -10.55 -30.55
CA LEU A 380 -19.35 -11.02 -31.86
C LEU A 380 -19.18 -12.54 -31.94
N ALA A 381 -19.30 -13.27 -30.83
CA ALA A 381 -19.14 -14.72 -30.79
C ALA A 381 -20.19 -15.46 -31.64
N GLY A 382 -21.47 -15.10 -31.53
CA GLY A 382 -22.56 -15.71 -32.31
C GLY A 382 -22.40 -15.53 -33.83
N PRO A 383 -22.22 -14.30 -34.32
CA PRO A 383 -21.89 -14.04 -35.72
C PRO A 383 -20.67 -14.82 -36.23
N LEU A 384 -19.61 -14.94 -35.41
CA LEU A 384 -18.42 -15.70 -35.78
C LEU A 384 -18.73 -17.19 -35.97
N VAL A 385 -19.47 -17.81 -35.05
CA VAL A 385 -19.86 -19.23 -35.16
C VAL A 385 -20.82 -19.47 -36.34
N GLY A 386 -21.54 -18.45 -36.79
CA GLY A 386 -22.33 -18.52 -38.03
C GLY A 386 -21.49 -18.48 -39.32
N LEU A 387 -20.28 -17.90 -39.27
CA LEU A 387 -19.39 -17.74 -40.42
C LEU A 387 -18.29 -18.82 -40.51
N MET A 388 -17.96 -19.48 -39.40
CA MET A 388 -16.91 -20.49 -39.35
C MET A 388 -17.21 -21.58 -38.31
N PRO A 389 -16.60 -22.77 -38.43
CA PRO A 389 -16.72 -23.81 -37.41
C PRO A 389 -16.26 -23.34 -36.03
N VAL A 390 -16.81 -23.94 -34.98
CA VAL A 390 -16.54 -23.60 -33.57
C VAL A 390 -15.03 -23.56 -33.24
N PRO A 391 -14.19 -24.53 -33.63
CA PRO A 391 -12.74 -24.45 -33.42
C PRO A 391 -12.10 -23.23 -34.09
N GLY A 392 -12.59 -22.83 -35.27
CA GLY A 392 -12.16 -21.62 -35.97
C GLY A 392 -12.49 -20.36 -35.17
N ALA A 393 -13.70 -20.29 -34.60
CA ALA A 393 -14.09 -19.19 -33.72
C ALA A 393 -13.21 -19.12 -32.45
N VAL A 394 -12.86 -20.27 -31.85
CA VAL A 394 -11.91 -20.33 -30.72
C VAL A 394 -10.52 -19.84 -31.12
N LEU A 395 -10.03 -20.19 -32.32
CA LEU A 395 -8.75 -19.69 -32.84
C LEU A 395 -8.77 -18.18 -33.11
N VAL A 396 -9.90 -17.60 -33.53
CA VAL A 396 -10.06 -16.14 -33.62
C VAL A 396 -9.90 -15.50 -32.25
N MET A 397 -10.47 -16.09 -31.19
CA MET A 397 -10.29 -15.61 -29.82
C MET A 397 -8.83 -15.70 -29.35
N ALA A 398 -8.14 -16.82 -29.65
CA ALA A 398 -6.71 -16.95 -29.39
C ALA A 398 -5.89 -15.90 -30.14
N GLY A 399 -6.21 -15.67 -31.42
CA GLY A 399 -5.60 -14.66 -32.28
C GLY A 399 -5.76 -13.24 -31.75
N ALA A 400 -6.93 -12.92 -31.17
CA ALA A 400 -7.14 -11.62 -30.52
C ALA A 400 -6.25 -11.44 -29.27
N CYS A 401 -6.07 -12.47 -28.45
CA CYS A 401 -5.11 -12.43 -27.35
C CYS A 401 -3.65 -12.31 -27.84
N ALA A 402 -3.29 -13.03 -28.91
CA ALA A 402 -1.97 -12.93 -29.53
C ALA A 402 -1.71 -11.53 -30.09
N LEU A 403 -2.72 -10.93 -30.74
CA LEU A 403 -2.68 -9.53 -31.18
C LEU A 403 -2.50 -8.59 -29.99
N GLY A 404 -3.19 -8.84 -28.86
CA GLY A 404 -2.98 -8.09 -27.63
C GLY A 404 -1.53 -8.15 -27.12
N CYS A 405 -0.92 -9.34 -27.16
CA CYS A 405 0.50 -9.53 -26.85
C CYS A 405 1.41 -8.72 -27.81
N LEU A 406 1.19 -8.84 -29.13
CA LEU A 406 1.97 -8.15 -30.15
C LEU A 406 1.87 -6.62 -30.07
N LEU A 407 0.67 -6.09 -29.82
CA LEU A 407 0.43 -4.66 -29.65
C LEU A 407 1.14 -4.13 -28.40
N ALA A 408 1.17 -4.90 -27.31
CA ALA A 408 1.90 -4.53 -26.09
C ALA A 408 3.42 -4.60 -26.23
N LEU A 409 3.96 -5.33 -27.23
CA LEU A 409 5.38 -5.36 -27.58
C LEU A 409 5.85 -4.13 -28.36
N THR A 410 4.94 -3.33 -28.92
CA THR A 410 5.34 -2.15 -29.70
C THR A 410 6.15 -1.18 -28.82
N PRO A 411 7.37 -0.81 -29.23
CA PRO A 411 8.26 -0.02 -28.39
C PRO A 411 7.62 1.33 -28.11
N SER A 412 7.37 1.65 -26.84
CA SER A 412 7.00 3.00 -26.46
C SER A 412 8.18 3.90 -26.81
N ALA A 413 7.96 4.89 -27.68
CA ALA A 413 9.00 5.81 -28.14
C ALA A 413 9.71 6.57 -27.00
N GLY A 414 9.20 6.52 -25.76
CA GLY A 414 9.81 7.07 -24.56
C GLY A 414 10.90 6.19 -23.91
N GLU A 415 10.95 4.88 -24.16
CA GLU A 415 11.98 4.00 -23.56
C GLU A 415 13.32 4.03 -24.30
N LYS A 416 13.35 4.45 -25.57
CA LYS A 416 14.60 4.60 -26.32
C LYS A 416 15.43 5.79 -25.85
N HIS A 417 14.79 6.91 -25.50
CA HIS A 417 15.51 8.10 -25.06
C HIS A 417 16.15 7.96 -23.67
N SER A 418 15.60 7.09 -22.79
CA SER A 418 16.22 6.80 -21.49
C SER A 418 17.28 5.69 -21.53
N ARG A 419 17.35 4.91 -22.63
CA ARG A 419 18.34 3.82 -22.79
C ARG A 419 19.66 4.30 -23.36
N ASP A 420 19.63 5.25 -24.29
CA ASP A 420 20.86 5.69 -24.96
C ASP A 420 21.61 6.79 -24.20
N VAL A 421 20.99 7.40 -23.18
CA VAL A 421 21.65 8.43 -22.33
C VAL A 421 22.13 7.86 -20.98
N ASN A 422 21.49 6.82 -20.42
CA ASN A 422 21.79 6.35 -19.05
C ASN A 422 22.49 4.98 -18.95
N ALA A 423 22.71 4.25 -20.06
CA ALA A 423 23.15 2.86 -19.96
C ALA A 423 24.68 2.64 -20.07
N ALA A 424 25.45 3.62 -20.54
CA ALA A 424 26.87 3.43 -20.82
C ALA A 424 27.83 4.08 -19.81
N GLU A 425 27.43 5.13 -19.11
CA GLU A 425 28.32 5.82 -18.13
C GLU A 425 27.92 5.61 -16.66
N ASP A 426 26.67 5.26 -16.36
CA ASP A 426 26.16 5.39 -14.99
C ASP A 426 26.31 4.12 -14.12
N VAL A 427 26.39 2.92 -14.70
CA VAL A 427 26.32 1.67 -13.90
C VAL A 427 27.62 1.38 -13.14
N ASP A 428 28.77 1.80 -13.66
CA ASP A 428 30.07 1.56 -13.02
C ASP A 428 30.46 2.68 -12.03
N GLU A 429 29.77 3.82 -12.08
CA GLU A 429 29.93 4.95 -11.15
C GLU A 429 28.93 4.89 -9.98
N LEU A 430 27.72 4.33 -10.18
CA LEU A 430 26.66 4.17 -9.17
C LEU A 430 26.91 3.06 -8.14
N THR A 431 27.78 2.09 -8.44
CA THR A 431 28.16 1.01 -7.50
C THR A 431 29.45 1.28 -6.74
N ARG A 432 30.13 2.41 -6.99
CA ARG A 432 31.27 2.79 -6.16
C ARG A 432 30.76 3.17 -4.78
N PRO A 433 31.29 2.58 -3.70
CA PRO A 433 31.00 3.05 -2.35
C PRO A 433 31.30 4.55 -2.33
N ILE A 434 30.30 5.37 -1.99
CA ILE A 434 30.51 6.81 -1.77
C ILE A 434 31.62 6.88 -0.72
N PRO A 435 32.81 7.42 -1.05
CA PRO A 435 33.87 7.51 -0.06
C PRO A 435 33.32 8.27 1.14
N ALA A 436 33.66 7.85 2.35
CA ALA A 436 33.49 8.66 3.54
C ALA A 436 34.38 9.90 3.39
N VAL A 437 33.90 10.89 2.63
CA VAL A 437 34.56 12.17 2.51
C VAL A 437 34.36 12.85 3.85
N ALA A 438 35.45 12.97 4.60
CA ALA A 438 35.53 13.75 5.82
C ALA A 438 34.90 15.13 5.59
N SER A 439 34.10 15.61 6.54
CA SER A 439 33.64 17.00 6.53
C SER A 439 34.85 17.92 6.38
N SER A 440 34.77 18.92 5.51
CA SER A 440 35.87 19.89 5.37
C SER A 440 35.95 20.86 6.56
N ARG A 441 34.89 20.90 7.40
CA ARG A 441 34.82 21.67 8.65
C ARG A 441 34.77 20.74 9.86
N ASN A 442 35.39 21.18 10.95
CA ASN A 442 35.34 20.48 12.24
C ASN A 442 33.99 20.70 12.96
N GLY A 443 33.40 21.89 12.85
CA GLY A 443 32.12 22.21 13.48
C GLY A 443 30.93 22.35 12.53
N VAL A 444 29.77 22.67 13.10
CA VAL A 444 28.48 22.75 12.40
C VAL A 444 28.17 24.20 12.03
N ALA A 445 28.35 24.52 10.76
CA ALA A 445 28.04 25.83 10.23
C ALA A 445 26.53 25.96 9.97
N ILE A 446 25.89 26.88 10.69
CA ILE A 446 24.46 27.16 10.59
C ILE A 446 24.19 28.60 10.14
N ALA A 447 23.02 28.84 9.58
CA ALA A 447 22.54 30.17 9.24
C ALA A 447 21.04 30.32 9.58
N PRO A 448 20.60 31.54 9.96
CA PRO A 448 19.18 31.86 10.01
C PRO A 448 18.58 31.83 8.59
N PHE A 449 17.30 31.47 8.49
CA PHE A 449 16.59 31.41 7.20
C PHE A 449 15.15 31.91 7.35
N ARG A 450 14.50 32.27 6.23
CA ARG A 450 13.07 32.63 6.25
C ARG A 450 12.23 31.38 6.15
N GLY A 451 11.83 30.85 7.30
CA GLY A 451 10.98 29.68 7.39
C GLY A 451 9.57 29.93 6.88
N TRP A 452 9.04 28.91 6.21
CA TRP A 452 7.60 28.72 6.04
C TRP A 452 7.10 27.89 7.21
N ARG A 453 6.26 28.48 8.06
CA ARG A 453 5.73 27.85 9.28
C ARG A 453 4.24 27.57 9.19
N SER A 454 3.82 26.48 9.82
CA SER A 454 2.41 26.11 9.94
C SER A 454 1.61 27.11 10.79
N THR A 455 0.37 27.37 10.39
CA THR A 455 -0.62 28.13 11.17
C THR A 455 -1.68 27.25 11.83
N GLN A 456 -1.60 25.93 11.64
CA GLN A 456 -2.62 25.01 12.12
C GLN A 456 -2.37 24.61 13.58
N GLN A 457 -3.42 24.65 14.40
CA GLN A 457 -3.41 24.14 15.79
C GLN A 457 -3.33 22.60 15.86
N HIS A 458 -3.63 21.97 14.74
CA HIS A 458 -3.68 20.53 14.59
C HIS A 458 -2.89 20.16 13.33
N LEU A 459 -1.69 19.58 13.50
CA LEU A 459 -0.81 19.28 12.35
C LEU A 459 -1.41 18.27 11.38
N HIS A 460 -2.40 17.51 11.84
CA HIS A 460 -3.16 16.60 11.00
C HIS A 460 -4.03 17.26 9.91
N ALA A 461 -4.37 18.54 10.08
CA ALA A 461 -5.08 19.31 9.06
C ALA A 461 -4.18 19.66 7.86
N LEU A 462 -2.85 19.58 8.02
CA LEU A 462 -1.87 19.71 6.94
C LEU A 462 -1.47 18.35 6.38
N ALA A 463 -1.36 17.32 7.21
CA ALA A 463 -0.91 16.00 6.80
C ALA A 463 -1.79 14.91 7.42
N GLY A 464 -2.51 14.14 6.60
CA GLY A 464 -3.13 12.89 7.09
C GLY A 464 -2.07 11.95 7.67
N ARG A 465 -2.44 11.00 8.53
CA ARG A 465 -1.49 10.15 9.31
C ARG A 465 -0.37 9.49 8.48
N HIS A 466 -0.57 9.26 7.18
CA HIS A 466 0.46 8.77 6.25
C HIS A 466 0.62 9.60 4.97
N ALA A 467 -0.01 10.77 4.91
CA ALA A 467 0.05 11.69 3.79
C ALA A 467 0.68 12.99 4.27
N THR A 468 1.97 12.97 4.57
CA THR A 468 2.76 14.16 4.31
C THR A 468 2.92 14.26 2.80
N PRO A 469 2.50 15.38 2.14
CA PRO A 469 2.77 15.57 0.72
C PRO A 469 4.27 15.46 0.38
N TRP A 470 5.13 15.58 1.39
CA TRP A 470 6.58 15.42 1.34
C TRP A 470 7.08 13.99 1.01
N ASN A 471 6.26 12.95 1.11
CA ASN A 471 6.66 11.57 0.80
C ASN A 471 6.33 11.12 -0.63
N GLU A 472 5.61 11.95 -1.40
CA GLU A 472 5.22 11.65 -2.77
C GLU A 472 5.57 12.80 -3.71
N THR A 473 6.50 12.58 -4.64
CA THR A 473 6.81 13.49 -5.76
C THR A 473 5.59 13.86 -6.61
N ARG A 474 4.51 13.08 -6.54
CA ARG A 474 3.43 13.07 -7.53
C ARG A 474 2.20 13.89 -7.18
N SER A 475 2.01 14.31 -5.92
CA SER A 475 0.83 15.09 -5.48
C SER A 475 1.13 16.53 -5.03
N ALA A 476 2.40 16.87 -4.84
CA ALA A 476 2.70 17.84 -3.79
C ALA A 476 3.05 19.27 -4.29
N GLY A 477 3.45 19.45 -5.56
CA GLY A 477 3.70 20.81 -6.10
C GLY A 477 2.46 21.73 -6.06
N GLY A 478 1.26 21.16 -6.21
CA GLY A 478 -0.01 21.88 -6.02
C GLY A 478 -0.30 22.19 -4.56
N THR A 479 0.03 21.26 -3.66
CA THR A 479 -0.26 21.33 -2.23
C THR A 479 0.53 22.42 -1.51
N LEU A 480 1.82 22.59 -1.82
CA LEU A 480 2.61 23.66 -1.19
C LEU A 480 2.10 25.05 -1.59
N ALA A 481 1.92 25.29 -2.90
CA ALA A 481 1.39 26.55 -3.40
C ALA A 481 -0.06 26.81 -2.96
N GLU A 482 -0.87 25.76 -2.75
CA GLU A 482 -2.19 25.85 -2.15
C GLU A 482 -2.14 26.25 -0.68
N TRP A 483 -1.23 25.68 0.10
CA TRP A 483 -1.05 26.04 1.51
C TRP A 483 -0.60 27.49 1.67
N GLN A 484 0.29 27.96 0.77
CA GLN A 484 0.68 29.37 0.71
C GLN A 484 -0.52 30.27 0.43
N ARG A 485 -1.33 29.94 -0.59
CA ARG A 485 -2.52 30.73 -0.96
C ARG A 485 -3.63 30.71 0.09
N SER A 486 -3.81 29.59 0.78
CA SER A 486 -4.86 29.42 1.80
C SER A 486 -4.45 29.93 3.19
N GLY A 487 -3.21 30.39 3.37
CA GLY A 487 -2.70 30.86 4.66
C GLY A 487 -2.49 29.74 5.69
N ARG A 488 -2.49 28.47 5.27
CA ARG A 488 -2.18 27.31 6.12
C ARG A 488 -0.71 27.26 6.54
N ILE A 489 0.13 27.92 5.75
CA ILE A 489 1.52 28.23 6.07
C ILE A 489 1.77 29.71 5.83
N ILE A 490 2.66 30.31 6.63
CA ILE A 490 3.07 31.71 6.50
C ILE A 490 4.60 31.76 6.40
N ARG A 491 5.12 32.60 5.51
CA ARG A 491 6.55 32.90 5.43
C ARG A 491 6.90 34.00 6.41
N ASP A 492 7.93 33.80 7.21
CA ASP A 492 8.43 34.84 8.08
C ASP A 492 9.13 35.96 7.29
N ARG A 493 9.00 37.19 7.81
CA ARG A 493 9.51 38.40 7.14
C ARG A 493 11.03 38.56 7.24
N ARG A 494 11.61 38.10 8.35
CA ARG A 494 13.05 38.20 8.65
C ARG A 494 13.62 36.78 8.81
N PRO A 495 14.86 36.53 8.38
CA PRO A 495 15.56 35.30 8.70
C PRO A 495 15.66 35.12 10.22
N ALA A 496 15.43 33.89 10.69
CA ALA A 496 15.53 33.55 12.10
C ALA A 496 16.17 32.17 12.29
N LEU A 497 16.70 31.94 13.48
CA LEU A 497 16.83 30.59 14.03
C LEU A 497 15.51 30.27 14.75
N TYR A 498 15.08 29.02 14.77
CA TYR A 498 13.78 28.68 15.35
C TYR A 498 13.96 27.81 16.59
N ALA A 499 13.77 28.38 17.78
CA ALA A 499 13.62 27.56 18.98
C ALA A 499 12.42 26.64 18.81
N TYR A 500 12.63 25.37 19.10
CA TYR A 500 11.67 24.29 18.89
C TYR A 500 11.55 23.50 20.19
N GLU A 501 10.31 23.26 20.61
CA GLU A 501 9.99 22.38 21.72
C GLU A 501 8.94 21.37 21.27
N GLN A 502 9.13 20.11 21.67
CA GLN A 502 8.08 19.11 21.63
C GLN A 502 8.00 18.37 22.95
N PHE A 503 6.80 18.07 23.42
CA PHE A 503 6.55 17.39 24.69
C PHE A 503 5.27 16.55 24.61
N GLY A 504 5.20 15.48 25.40
CA GLY A 504 4.02 14.60 25.45
C GLY A 504 4.36 13.16 25.84
N PRO A 505 3.52 12.17 25.42
CA PRO A 505 3.67 10.75 25.76
C PRO A 505 5.01 10.12 25.36
N HIS A 506 5.69 10.67 24.35
CA HIS A 506 6.95 10.16 23.81
C HIS A 506 8.18 10.92 24.33
N GLY A 507 7.99 11.77 25.34
CA GLY A 507 9.05 12.55 25.97
C GLY A 507 9.17 13.96 25.42
N THR A 508 10.19 14.66 25.91
CA THR A 508 10.46 16.06 25.60
C THR A 508 11.74 16.19 24.79
N LEU A 509 11.72 17.04 23.75
CA LEU A 509 12.90 17.42 22.98
C LEU A 509 12.87 18.92 22.74
N ARG A 510 14.00 19.59 23.01
CA ARG A 510 14.16 21.04 22.83
C ARG A 510 15.44 21.31 22.06
N GLY A 511 15.41 22.29 21.17
CA GLY A 511 16.54 22.59 20.30
C GLY A 511 16.25 23.76 19.38
N VAL A 512 17.12 23.94 18.38
CA VAL A 512 17.02 25.02 17.39
C VAL A 512 16.95 24.44 15.98
N VAL A 513 15.94 24.83 15.19
CA VAL A 513 15.90 24.57 13.75
C VAL A 513 16.67 25.66 13.01
N ALA A 514 17.68 25.25 12.25
CA ALA A 514 18.55 26.15 11.48
C ALA A 514 18.82 25.61 10.07
N SER A 515 19.36 26.47 9.20
CA SER A 515 19.88 26.05 7.90
C SER A 515 21.33 25.60 8.06
N VAL A 516 21.60 24.30 7.96
CA VAL A 516 22.91 23.70 8.18
C VAL A 516 23.63 23.52 6.85
N HIS A 517 24.89 23.97 6.77
CA HIS A 517 25.73 23.77 5.58
C HIS A 517 26.12 22.30 5.41
N LEU A 518 26.07 21.76 4.18
CA LEU A 518 26.28 20.34 3.90
C LEU A 518 27.70 19.84 4.17
N ASP A 519 28.70 20.73 4.17
CA ASP A 519 30.10 20.38 4.50
C ASP A 519 30.48 20.63 5.98
N SER A 520 29.46 20.85 6.83
CA SER A 520 29.61 20.89 8.29
C SER A 520 30.15 19.57 8.85
N GLY A 521 30.65 19.61 10.09
CA GLY A 521 31.06 18.45 10.90
C GLY A 521 29.88 17.52 11.25
N LEU A 522 29.27 16.91 10.25
CA LEU A 522 28.11 16.01 10.40
C LEU A 522 28.57 14.56 10.42
N LEU A 523 28.21 13.85 11.50
CA LEU A 523 28.61 12.47 11.74
C LEU A 523 27.43 11.51 11.48
N PRO A 524 27.30 10.94 10.26
CA PRO A 524 26.35 9.87 10.01
C PRO A 524 26.73 8.60 10.81
N HIS A 525 25.74 7.81 11.21
CA HIS A 525 25.96 6.56 11.96
C HIS A 525 25.33 5.33 11.27
N GLN A 526 24.62 5.52 10.16
CA GLN A 526 24.01 4.47 9.34
C GLN A 526 24.19 4.77 7.85
N ASP A 527 24.10 3.74 7.03
CA ASP A 527 24.07 3.87 5.58
C ASP A 527 22.68 4.29 5.07
N VAL A 528 22.65 4.70 3.80
CA VAL A 528 21.44 5.19 3.14
C VAL A 528 21.04 4.24 2.02
N ILE A 529 19.74 4.09 1.83
CA ILE A 529 19.16 3.30 0.74
C ILE A 529 19.06 4.20 -0.51
N PRO A 530 19.74 3.87 -1.62
CA PRO A 530 19.78 4.72 -2.81
C PRO A 530 18.39 5.13 -3.32
N ASP A 531 17.45 4.18 -3.39
CA ASP A 531 16.07 4.46 -3.85
C ASP A 531 15.34 5.49 -2.98
N HIS A 532 15.61 5.52 -1.67
CA HIS A 532 15.03 6.50 -0.76
C HIS A 532 15.69 7.88 -0.94
N VAL A 533 17.00 7.91 -1.15
CA VAL A 533 17.76 9.14 -1.43
C VAL A 533 17.27 9.77 -2.73
N GLN A 534 17.12 8.98 -3.79
CA GLN A 534 16.62 9.47 -5.08
C GLN A 534 15.21 10.05 -4.94
N ARG A 535 14.31 9.33 -4.27
CA ARG A 535 12.92 9.81 -4.05
C ARG A 535 12.89 11.16 -3.33
N LEU A 536 13.71 11.32 -2.28
CA LEU A 536 13.77 12.58 -1.54
C LEU A 536 14.40 13.71 -2.37
N THR A 537 15.39 13.39 -3.21
CA THR A 537 16.00 14.34 -4.15
C THR A 537 14.96 14.86 -5.14
N ASP A 538 14.18 13.96 -5.75
CA ASP A 538 13.10 14.30 -6.67
C ASP A 538 12.05 15.19 -5.99
N VAL A 539 11.71 14.93 -4.72
CA VAL A 539 10.78 15.78 -3.94
C VAL A 539 11.37 17.17 -3.75
N MET A 540 12.65 17.28 -3.34
CA MET A 540 13.30 18.58 -3.16
C MET A 540 13.33 19.40 -4.44
N GLU A 541 13.66 18.76 -5.56
CA GLU A 541 13.70 19.39 -6.89
C GLU A 541 12.34 19.87 -7.33
N HIS A 542 11.33 19.00 -7.23
CA HIS A 542 9.96 19.31 -7.65
C HIS A 542 9.38 20.50 -6.88
N HIS A 543 9.65 20.58 -5.58
CA HIS A 543 9.14 21.64 -4.72
C HIS A 543 10.02 22.87 -4.64
N ARG A 544 11.23 22.79 -5.17
CA ARG A 544 12.29 23.78 -4.93
C ARG A 544 12.44 24.10 -3.45
N ALA A 545 12.42 23.08 -2.58
CA ALA A 545 12.39 23.28 -1.15
C ALA A 545 12.88 22.06 -0.36
N ASN A 546 13.47 22.29 0.81
CA ASN A 546 13.70 21.27 1.83
C ASN A 546 12.54 21.31 2.83
N LEU A 547 11.78 20.23 2.89
CA LEU A 547 10.43 20.24 3.45
C LEU A 547 10.36 19.75 4.90
N ASP A 548 11.39 19.03 5.34
CA ASP A 548 11.48 18.45 6.67
C ASP A 548 12.88 18.67 7.25
N PRO A 549 12.99 19.12 8.51
CA PRO A 549 14.27 19.17 9.20
C PRO A 549 14.77 17.76 9.52
N ALA A 550 16.07 17.54 9.37
CA ALA A 550 16.73 16.39 10.01
C ALA A 550 16.84 16.58 11.53
N LEU A 551 17.15 15.54 12.27
CA LEU A 551 17.44 15.61 13.71
C LEU A 551 18.94 15.40 13.93
N LEU A 552 19.60 16.41 14.49
CA LEU A 552 21.03 16.42 14.79
C LEU A 552 21.23 16.56 16.30
N GLY A 553 22.10 15.73 16.86
CA GLY A 553 22.54 15.85 18.25
C GLY A 553 23.97 16.37 18.32
N PHE A 554 24.24 17.31 19.21
CA PHE A 554 25.58 17.79 19.53
C PHE A 554 25.75 17.90 21.05
N SER A 555 27.00 17.92 21.52
CA SER A 555 27.30 18.13 22.94
C SER A 555 27.75 19.56 23.17
N GLY A 556 26.86 20.39 23.70
CA GLY A 556 27.07 21.81 23.92
C GLY A 556 27.73 22.16 25.26
N ASP A 557 27.89 23.47 25.49
CA ASP A 557 28.15 24.09 26.80
C ASP A 557 26.89 24.73 27.41
N GLY A 558 25.75 24.62 26.72
CA GLY A 558 24.43 25.03 27.21
C GLY A 558 23.96 26.40 26.72
N ARG A 559 24.77 27.14 25.94
CA ARG A 559 24.38 28.45 25.39
C ARG A 559 23.14 28.36 24.49
N THR A 560 23.07 27.32 23.65
CA THR A 560 21.93 27.05 22.77
C THR A 560 20.68 26.76 23.59
N ALA A 561 20.80 25.94 24.64
CA ALA A 561 19.69 25.64 25.54
C ALA A 561 19.17 26.90 26.25
N ALA A 562 20.07 27.76 26.73
CA ALA A 562 19.70 29.03 27.36
C ALA A 562 18.96 29.98 26.39
N CYS A 563 19.37 30.03 25.12
CA CYS A 563 18.65 30.81 24.09
C CYS A 563 17.26 30.23 23.80
N VAL A 564 17.11 28.90 23.79
CA VAL A 564 15.80 28.22 23.65
C VAL A 564 14.91 28.48 24.87
N ASP A 565 15.46 28.52 26.07
CA ASP A 565 14.75 28.86 27.31
C ASP A 565 14.26 30.30 27.33
N ASP A 566 15.10 31.26 26.93
CA ASP A 566 14.70 32.66 26.81
C ASP A 566 13.59 32.85 25.75
N ALA A 567 13.72 32.18 24.60
CA ALA A 567 12.69 32.21 23.57
C ALA A 567 11.34 31.68 24.09
N ALA A 568 11.37 30.59 24.88
CA ALA A 568 10.18 29.95 25.45
C ALA A 568 9.48 30.78 26.55
N GLN A 569 10.10 31.85 27.08
CA GLN A 569 9.43 32.79 27.99
C GLN A 569 8.33 33.62 27.30
N ARG A 570 8.34 33.65 25.96
CA ARG A 570 7.36 34.36 25.14
C ARG A 570 6.29 33.38 24.63
N PRO A 571 5.08 33.84 24.26
CA PRO A 571 4.10 32.97 23.61
C PRO A 571 4.64 32.39 22.28
N PRO A 572 4.41 31.10 21.99
CA PRO A 572 4.86 30.49 20.74
C PRO A 572 4.16 31.10 19.53
N VAL A 573 4.89 31.26 18.42
CA VAL A 573 4.29 31.75 17.17
C VAL A 573 3.49 30.67 16.45
N THR A 574 3.81 29.41 16.74
CA THR A 574 3.11 28.22 16.25
C THR A 574 3.07 27.21 17.41
N GLU A 575 1.88 26.78 17.79
CA GLU A 575 1.63 25.68 18.73
C GLU A 575 0.67 24.70 18.07
N ALA A 576 1.04 23.42 18.01
CA ALA A 576 0.24 22.44 17.30
C ALA A 576 0.32 21.04 17.91
N LEU A 577 -0.83 20.37 17.99
CA LEU A 577 -0.95 18.99 18.49
C LEU A 577 -0.86 17.99 17.33
N ALA A 578 0.06 17.04 17.46
CA ALA A 578 0.25 15.93 16.54
C ALA A 578 -0.65 14.73 16.89
N HIS A 579 -0.75 13.79 15.94
CA HIS A 579 -1.64 12.63 16.01
C HIS A 579 -1.23 11.54 17.01
N ASP A 580 0.03 11.56 17.41
CA ASP A 580 0.65 10.72 18.44
C ASP A 580 0.48 11.30 19.86
N GLY A 581 -0.17 12.47 19.98
CA GLY A 581 -0.37 13.17 21.24
C GLY A 581 0.81 14.05 21.66
N GLN A 582 1.84 14.20 20.82
CA GLN A 582 2.91 15.17 21.05
C GLN A 582 2.43 16.58 20.70
N THR A 583 2.77 17.55 21.55
CA THR A 583 2.56 18.97 21.28
C THR A 583 3.87 19.57 20.80
N HIS A 584 3.80 20.39 19.75
CA HIS A 584 4.95 21.06 19.12
C HIS A 584 4.80 22.58 19.25
N ARG A 585 5.88 23.27 19.63
CA ARG A 585 5.94 24.72 19.75
C ARG A 585 7.17 25.29 19.06
N LEU A 586 7.00 26.47 18.47
CA LEU A 586 8.03 27.16 17.70
C LEU A 586 8.12 28.65 18.10
N TRP A 587 9.34 29.17 18.21
CA TRP A 587 9.63 30.59 18.44
C TRP A 587 10.77 31.07 17.52
N PRO A 588 10.60 32.16 16.75
CA PRO A 588 11.68 32.73 15.96
C PRO A 588 12.61 33.55 16.85
N ILE A 589 13.89 33.18 16.85
CA ILE A 589 14.99 33.93 17.43
C ILE A 589 15.53 34.87 16.35
N THR A 590 15.14 36.14 16.42
CA THR A 590 15.59 37.21 15.50
C THR A 590 16.64 38.14 16.10
N ASP A 591 16.95 37.98 17.39
CA ASP A 591 18.00 38.75 18.06
C ASP A 591 19.38 38.26 17.61
N HIS A 592 20.17 39.16 17.02
CA HIS A 592 21.50 38.85 16.51
C HIS A 592 22.45 38.37 17.61
N LEU A 593 22.34 38.88 18.84
CA LEU A 593 23.20 38.43 19.93
C LEU A 593 22.94 36.97 20.30
N GLN A 594 21.67 36.55 20.34
CA GLN A 594 21.29 35.15 20.57
C GLN A 594 21.70 34.26 19.40
N GLN A 595 21.53 34.73 18.16
CA GLN A 595 21.96 33.99 16.97
C GLN A 595 23.48 33.76 16.97
N ASP A 596 24.27 34.78 17.26
CA ASP A 596 25.73 34.71 17.31
C ASP A 596 26.21 33.78 18.43
N GLN A 597 25.53 33.76 19.58
CA GLN A 597 25.82 32.82 20.66
C GLN A 597 25.62 31.36 20.24
N ILE A 598 24.51 31.04 19.56
CA ILE A 598 24.23 29.69 19.06
C ILE A 598 25.23 29.30 17.96
N ILE A 599 25.50 30.21 17.02
CA ILE A 599 26.47 29.98 15.93
C ILE A 599 27.86 29.70 16.52
N ALA A 600 28.32 30.53 17.46
CA ALA A 600 29.63 30.39 18.07
C ALA A 600 29.78 29.13 18.95
N GLU A 601 28.69 28.57 19.46
CA GLU A 601 28.74 27.28 20.16
C GLU A 601 28.89 26.10 19.19
N LEU A 602 28.33 26.21 17.98
CA LEU A 602 28.34 25.11 17.00
C LEU A 602 29.57 25.13 16.08
N ASP A 603 30.26 26.26 15.92
CA ASP A 603 31.32 26.46 14.92
C ASP A 603 32.55 25.53 15.09
N ASP A 604 32.79 25.03 16.30
CA ASP A 604 33.88 24.08 16.62
C ASP A 604 33.38 22.68 17.05
N ARG A 605 32.07 22.42 16.98
CA ARG A 605 31.45 21.17 17.46
C ARG A 605 30.83 20.37 16.33
N ALA A 606 31.19 19.09 16.25
CA ALA A 606 30.52 18.15 15.37
C ALA A 606 29.13 17.78 15.90
N ALA A 607 28.20 17.48 14.98
CA ALA A 607 26.87 16.95 15.32
C ALA A 607 26.66 15.60 14.65
N PHE A 608 26.15 14.62 15.39
CA PHE A 608 25.75 13.35 14.81
C PHE A 608 24.34 13.44 14.24
N ILE A 609 24.11 12.75 13.12
CA ILE A 609 22.80 12.69 12.49
C ILE A 609 22.01 11.61 13.23
N ALA A 610 21.04 11.99 14.07
CA ALA A 610 20.18 11.06 14.80
C ALA A 610 19.07 10.50 13.89
N ASP A 611 18.43 11.36 13.10
CA ASP A 611 17.48 10.99 12.05
C ASP A 611 17.64 11.91 10.84
N GLY A 612 17.46 11.37 9.63
CA GLY A 612 17.55 12.15 8.40
C GLY A 612 18.79 11.89 7.54
N HIS A 613 19.49 10.76 7.71
CA HIS A 613 20.63 10.38 6.83
C HIS A 613 20.25 10.39 5.35
N HIS A 614 19.06 9.88 5.01
CA HIS A 614 18.53 9.92 3.65
C HIS A 614 18.27 11.36 3.17
N ARG A 615 17.81 12.26 4.05
CA ARG A 615 17.57 13.68 3.72
C ARG A 615 18.89 14.42 3.48
N HIS A 616 19.88 14.17 4.34
CA HIS A 616 21.22 14.72 4.18
C HIS A 616 21.87 14.22 2.87
N ALA A 617 21.80 12.92 2.58
CA ALA A 617 22.30 12.35 1.33
C ALA A 617 21.58 12.93 0.10
N ALA A 618 20.26 13.09 0.17
CA ALA A 618 19.47 13.67 -0.91
C ALA A 618 19.81 15.15 -1.17
N ALA A 619 20.02 15.93 -0.10
CA ALA A 619 20.47 17.31 -0.23
C ALA A 619 21.87 17.40 -0.86
N ARG A 620 22.79 16.49 -0.53
CA ARG A 620 24.11 16.42 -1.21
C ARG A 620 23.98 16.03 -2.68
N GLN A 621 23.09 15.10 -3.01
CA GLN A 621 22.83 14.72 -4.39
C GLN A 621 22.26 15.90 -5.20
N HIS A 622 21.26 16.60 -4.64
CA HIS A 622 20.69 17.80 -5.24
C HIS A 622 21.74 18.92 -5.44
N ARG A 623 22.61 19.16 -4.45
CA ARG A 623 23.75 20.09 -4.57
C ARG A 623 24.64 19.74 -5.75
N ARG A 624 25.03 18.48 -5.90
CA ARG A 624 25.91 18.05 -7.00
C ARG A 624 25.27 18.34 -8.35
N ALA A 625 23.97 18.05 -8.50
CA ALA A 625 23.23 18.36 -9.72
C ALA A 625 23.18 19.87 -10.00
N ALA A 626 22.94 20.70 -8.98
CA ALA A 626 22.92 22.16 -9.12
C ALA A 626 24.29 22.73 -9.53
N HIS A 627 25.38 22.25 -8.92
CA HIS A 627 26.74 22.65 -9.28
C HIS A 627 27.13 22.18 -10.68
N ALA A 628 26.76 20.95 -11.08
CA ALA A 628 26.97 20.43 -12.43
C ALA A 628 26.19 21.22 -13.49
N ALA A 629 25.01 21.75 -13.14
CA ALA A 629 24.25 22.67 -13.96
C ALA A 629 24.82 24.10 -14.01
N GLY A 630 25.96 24.37 -13.36
CA GLY A 630 26.63 25.67 -13.36
C GLY A 630 26.02 26.71 -12.44
N LEU A 631 25.19 26.33 -11.46
CA LEU A 631 24.50 27.28 -10.59
C LEU A 631 25.38 27.88 -9.48
N GLY A 632 26.60 27.35 -9.24
CA GLY A 632 27.55 27.84 -8.24
C GLY A 632 27.06 27.68 -6.79
N PRO A 633 27.69 28.36 -5.80
CA PRO A 633 27.24 28.36 -4.41
C PRO A 633 25.84 28.97 -4.26
N GLY A 634 25.01 28.39 -3.39
CA GLY A 634 23.64 28.83 -3.22
C GLY A 634 22.82 28.03 -2.21
N PRO A 635 21.49 28.13 -2.27
CA PRO A 635 20.61 27.54 -1.25
C PRO A 635 20.66 26.01 -1.22
N TRP A 636 21.07 25.34 -2.30
CA TRP A 636 21.31 23.91 -2.35
C TRP A 636 22.53 23.44 -1.53
N ASP A 637 23.39 24.36 -1.04
CA ASP A 637 24.52 24.01 -0.17
C ASP A 637 24.10 23.78 1.30
N HIS A 638 22.82 23.98 1.61
CA HIS A 638 22.29 23.86 2.96
C HIS A 638 21.01 23.01 3.01
N PHE A 639 20.72 22.48 4.20
CA PHE A 639 19.47 21.77 4.50
C PHE A 639 18.97 22.13 5.91
N PRO A 640 17.67 22.07 6.20
CA PRO A 640 17.12 22.35 7.52
C PRO A 640 17.42 21.18 8.47
N ALA A 641 17.78 21.51 9.71
CA ALA A 641 17.98 20.53 10.76
C ALA A 641 17.58 21.11 12.12
N LEU A 642 16.96 20.28 12.96
CA LEU A 642 16.76 20.51 14.39
C LEU A 642 18.03 20.07 15.12
N LEU A 643 18.75 21.03 15.69
CA LEU A 643 19.95 20.84 16.49
C LEU A 643 19.58 20.76 17.96
N VAL A 644 19.91 19.65 18.60
CA VAL A 644 19.61 19.36 20.00
C VAL A 644 20.91 19.19 20.76
N ASP A 645 21.05 19.99 21.82
CA ASP A 645 22.11 19.76 22.81
C ASP A 645 21.73 18.56 23.67
N VAL A 646 22.41 17.43 23.45
CA VAL A 646 22.09 16.16 24.11
C VAL A 646 22.51 16.15 25.58
N THR A 647 23.32 17.12 26.02
CA THR A 647 23.75 17.24 27.42
C THR A 647 22.64 17.85 28.29
N THR A 648 21.80 18.70 27.70
CA THR A 648 20.69 19.38 28.39
C THR A 648 19.36 18.70 28.11
N THR A 649 19.14 18.19 26.89
CA THR A 649 17.94 17.44 26.52
C THR A 649 18.31 16.09 25.88
N PRO A 650 18.55 15.04 26.69
CA PRO A 650 18.88 13.71 26.18
C PRO A 650 17.80 13.16 25.26
N MET A 651 18.21 12.55 24.15
CA MET A 651 17.29 11.90 23.21
C MET A 651 16.87 10.51 23.71
N SER A 652 15.63 10.10 23.43
CA SER A 652 15.15 8.76 23.74
C SER A 652 15.63 7.77 22.69
N LEU A 653 16.28 6.70 23.15
CA LEU A 653 16.76 5.60 22.32
C LEU A 653 15.89 4.36 22.56
N ALA A 654 15.18 3.94 21.52
CA ALA A 654 14.39 2.72 21.54
C ALA A 654 15.15 1.56 20.88
N PRO A 655 15.00 0.33 21.40
CA PRO A 655 15.58 -0.85 20.77
C PRO A 655 14.86 -1.16 19.45
N VAL A 656 15.54 -1.88 18.56
CA VAL A 656 14.93 -2.47 17.36
C VAL A 656 15.13 -3.97 17.41
N HIS A 657 14.04 -4.72 17.57
CA HIS A 657 14.07 -6.16 17.73
C HIS A 657 14.19 -6.87 16.37
N ARG A 658 14.81 -8.05 16.36
CA ARG A 658 14.92 -8.90 15.16
C ARG A 658 13.80 -9.93 15.19
N VAL A 659 12.99 -10.01 14.15
CA VAL A 659 11.93 -11.02 14.01
C VAL A 659 12.35 -11.98 12.91
N LEU A 660 12.39 -13.26 13.25
CA LEU A 660 12.90 -14.36 12.42
C LEU A 660 11.72 -15.31 12.16
N PRO A 661 10.85 -15.01 11.18
CA PRO A 661 9.58 -15.70 11.01
C PRO A 661 9.73 -17.17 10.59
N HIS A 662 10.89 -17.55 10.04
CA HIS A 662 11.16 -18.89 9.52
C HIS A 662 12.11 -19.73 10.38
N LEU A 663 12.62 -19.18 11.48
CA LEU A 663 13.51 -19.92 12.37
C LEU A 663 12.69 -20.71 13.40
N ASP A 664 12.83 -22.04 13.36
CA ASP A 664 12.12 -22.92 14.31
C ASP A 664 12.56 -22.62 15.76
N PRO A 665 11.62 -22.40 16.71
CA PRO A 665 11.96 -22.07 18.08
C PRO A 665 12.79 -23.11 18.82
N ARG A 666 12.60 -24.41 18.55
CA ARG A 666 13.38 -25.46 19.22
C ARG A 666 14.80 -25.49 18.69
N GLN A 667 14.96 -25.36 17.37
CA GLN A 667 16.26 -25.22 16.74
C GLN A 667 17.00 -23.98 17.25
N ALA A 668 16.32 -22.83 17.30
CA ALA A 668 16.90 -21.57 17.78
C ALA A 668 17.48 -21.70 19.19
N LEU A 669 16.69 -22.28 20.11
CA LEU A 669 17.07 -22.50 21.50
C LEU A 669 18.21 -23.52 21.62
N HIS A 670 18.16 -24.61 20.86
CA HIS A 670 19.20 -25.63 20.89
C HIS A 670 20.54 -25.08 20.40
N MET A 671 20.56 -24.33 19.30
CA MET A 671 21.79 -23.73 18.79
C MET A 671 22.31 -22.64 19.74
N ALA A 672 21.44 -21.78 20.26
CA ALA A 672 21.83 -20.74 21.21
C ALA A 672 22.40 -21.30 22.52
N SER A 673 21.85 -22.42 23.05
CA SER A 673 22.34 -23.02 24.29
C SER A 673 23.74 -23.62 24.21
N THR A 674 24.26 -23.86 22.99
CA THR A 674 25.65 -24.29 22.81
C THR A 674 26.67 -23.18 23.06
N ARG A 675 26.28 -21.91 22.95
CA ARG A 675 27.16 -20.73 23.02
C ARG A 675 26.79 -19.72 24.11
N PHE A 676 25.55 -19.71 24.57
CA PHE A 676 25.00 -18.81 25.58
C PHE A 676 24.36 -19.58 26.74
N ARG A 677 24.32 -18.97 27.93
CA ARG A 677 23.46 -19.44 29.02
C ARG A 677 22.01 -19.07 28.71
N VAL A 678 21.15 -20.08 28.62
CA VAL A 678 19.72 -19.94 28.34
C VAL A 678 18.92 -20.16 29.63
N THR A 679 18.13 -19.16 30.03
CA THR A 679 17.25 -19.23 31.20
C THR A 679 15.80 -18.97 30.77
N ARG A 680 14.88 -19.90 31.06
CA ARG A 680 13.46 -19.69 30.78
C ARG A 680 12.90 -18.56 31.64
N MET A 681 12.18 -17.63 31.02
CA MET A 681 11.57 -16.50 31.71
C MET A 681 10.14 -16.81 32.15
N GLN A 682 9.74 -16.20 33.26
CA GLN A 682 8.36 -16.20 33.76
C GLN A 682 7.73 -14.82 33.49
N GLY A 683 6.41 -14.74 33.60
CA GLY A 683 5.66 -13.49 33.44
C GLY A 683 5.43 -13.09 31.98
N GLU A 684 5.07 -11.83 31.80
CA GLU A 684 4.73 -11.25 30.51
C GLU A 684 5.92 -10.51 29.89
N ILE A 685 5.72 -10.00 28.67
CA ILE A 685 6.79 -9.32 27.92
C ILE A 685 7.34 -8.08 28.63
N ALA A 686 6.55 -7.42 29.47
CA ALA A 686 7.00 -6.32 30.32
C ALA A 686 8.10 -6.81 31.29
N ASP A 687 7.88 -7.95 31.96
CA ASP A 687 8.87 -8.58 32.85
C ASP A 687 10.12 -8.99 32.07
N TRP A 688 9.93 -9.51 30.85
CA TRP A 688 11.05 -9.92 30.01
C TRP A 688 11.94 -8.74 29.63
N THR A 689 11.32 -7.61 29.23
CA THR A 689 12.06 -6.39 28.87
C THR A 689 12.74 -5.74 30.08
N ALA A 690 12.15 -5.83 31.27
CA ALA A 690 12.76 -5.34 32.51
C ALA A 690 14.01 -6.17 32.88
N MET A 691 13.90 -7.49 32.83
CA MET A 691 15.03 -8.40 33.06
C MET A 691 16.14 -8.23 32.02
N LEU A 692 15.79 -8.08 30.75
CA LEU A 692 16.75 -7.76 29.68
C LEU A 692 17.55 -6.50 30.00
N LYS A 693 16.86 -5.41 30.37
CA LYS A 693 17.52 -4.14 30.76
C LYS A 693 18.41 -4.28 31.98
N HIS A 694 18.06 -5.15 32.94
CA HIS A 694 18.90 -5.41 34.10
C HIS A 694 20.20 -6.12 33.70
N HIS A 695 20.10 -7.20 32.91
CA HIS A 695 21.26 -7.99 32.52
C HIS A 695 22.18 -7.29 31.51
N ALA A 696 21.63 -6.48 30.60
CA ALA A 696 22.40 -5.71 29.61
C ALA A 696 23.42 -4.74 30.26
N LYS A 697 23.23 -4.36 31.53
CA LYS A 697 24.19 -3.53 32.29
C LYS A 697 25.49 -4.26 32.66
N HIS A 698 25.48 -5.59 32.63
CA HIS A 698 26.58 -6.44 33.10
C HIS A 698 27.23 -7.25 31.98
N GLY A 699 26.75 -7.13 30.75
CA GLY A 699 27.26 -7.82 29.57
C GLY A 699 26.15 -8.16 28.57
N PRO A 700 26.50 -8.84 27.45
CA PRO A 700 25.56 -9.12 26.37
C PRO A 700 24.36 -9.94 26.83
N ALA A 701 23.17 -9.40 26.60
CA ALA A 701 21.91 -10.00 27.02
C ALA A 701 20.82 -9.85 25.95
N TYR A 702 20.05 -10.92 25.74
CA TYR A 702 18.96 -10.95 24.76
C TYR A 702 17.77 -11.76 25.29
N VAL A 703 16.57 -11.46 24.83
CA VAL A 703 15.41 -12.35 25.06
C VAL A 703 14.98 -12.96 23.75
N LEU A 704 15.06 -14.28 23.65
CA LEU A 704 14.47 -15.05 22.58
C LEU A 704 12.99 -15.29 22.91
N ALA A 705 12.11 -14.50 22.30
CA ALA A 705 10.68 -14.63 22.38
C ALA A 705 10.18 -15.68 21.38
N THR A 706 9.40 -16.64 21.88
CA THR A 706 8.82 -17.74 21.10
C THR A 706 7.30 -17.81 21.34
N PRO A 707 6.54 -18.58 20.52
CA PRO A 707 5.11 -18.80 20.79
C PRO A 707 4.83 -19.45 22.15
N ARG A 708 5.83 -20.11 22.76
CA ARG A 708 5.70 -20.83 24.03
C ARG A 708 6.27 -20.08 25.24
N GLY A 709 6.78 -18.86 25.05
CA GLY A 709 7.36 -18.02 26.11
C GLY A 709 8.71 -17.41 25.75
N GLY A 710 9.26 -16.62 26.66
CA GLY A 710 10.55 -15.94 26.53
C GLY A 710 11.69 -16.71 27.18
N PHE A 711 12.88 -16.64 26.57
CA PHE A 711 14.11 -17.23 27.07
C PHE A 711 15.22 -16.19 27.08
N LEU A 712 15.81 -15.95 28.25
CA LEU A 712 16.91 -15.02 28.43
C LEU A 712 18.23 -15.69 28.02
N LEU A 713 18.95 -15.05 27.10
CA LEU A 713 20.29 -15.42 26.65
C LEU A 713 21.29 -14.47 27.31
N THR A 714 22.27 -15.00 28.04
CA THR A 714 23.32 -14.23 28.72
C THR A 714 24.64 -14.99 28.70
N ALA A 715 25.72 -14.34 29.15
CA ALA A 715 27.03 -14.96 29.34
C ALA A 715 27.50 -15.77 28.11
N PRO A 716 27.68 -15.12 26.95
CA PRO A 716 28.30 -15.78 25.80
C PRO A 716 29.66 -16.37 26.17
N GLN A 717 30.00 -17.52 25.61
CA GLN A 717 31.32 -18.11 25.78
C GLN A 717 32.41 -17.15 25.25
N PRO A 718 33.43 -16.78 26.06
CA PRO A 718 34.41 -15.76 25.67
C PRO A 718 35.15 -16.09 24.36
N ARG A 719 35.67 -17.32 24.23
CA ARG A 719 36.38 -17.76 23.02
C ARG A 719 35.51 -17.71 21.75
N PHE A 720 34.22 -17.96 21.89
CA PHE A 720 33.29 -17.87 20.78
C PHE A 720 33.01 -16.42 20.39
N LEU A 721 32.79 -15.57 21.39
CA LEU A 721 32.53 -14.15 21.17
C LEU A 721 33.74 -13.45 20.50
N ASP A 722 34.96 -13.75 20.96
CA ASP A 722 36.18 -13.21 20.38
C ASP A 722 36.34 -13.59 18.90
N ALA A 723 36.03 -14.85 18.55
CA ALA A 723 36.05 -15.33 17.17
C ALA A 723 34.92 -14.71 16.32
N ALA A 724 33.72 -14.59 16.87
CA ALA A 724 32.58 -14.02 16.16
C ALA A 724 32.74 -12.52 15.86
N LEU A 725 33.54 -11.81 16.67
CA LEU A 725 33.85 -10.39 16.54
C LEU A 725 35.22 -10.11 15.89
N GLU A 726 35.84 -11.13 15.29
CA GLU A 726 37.08 -10.96 14.54
C GLU A 726 36.84 -10.01 13.36
N GLY A 727 37.68 -8.98 13.22
CA GLY A 727 37.47 -7.91 12.22
C GLY A 727 36.47 -6.81 12.61
N THR A 728 35.67 -7.00 13.67
CA THR A 728 34.74 -5.96 14.16
C THR A 728 35.49 -4.82 14.87
N PRO A 729 35.24 -3.54 14.52
CA PRO A 729 35.88 -2.39 15.18
C PRO A 729 35.68 -2.36 16.69
N ALA A 730 36.68 -1.88 17.45
CA ALA A 730 36.67 -1.88 18.91
C ALA A 730 35.43 -1.22 19.52
N ALA A 731 34.93 -0.13 18.93
CA ALA A 731 33.73 0.57 19.40
C ALA A 731 32.44 -0.26 19.28
N LEU A 732 32.38 -1.23 18.36
CA LEU A 732 31.22 -2.10 18.16
C LEU A 732 31.30 -3.40 18.97
N ARG A 733 32.50 -3.81 19.41
CA ARG A 733 32.69 -5.08 20.14
C ARG A 733 31.97 -5.14 21.49
N THR A 734 31.61 -3.99 22.05
CA THR A 734 30.87 -3.88 23.31
C THR A 734 29.39 -3.58 23.11
N MET A 735 28.93 -3.40 21.87
CA MET A 735 27.54 -3.04 21.59
C MET A 735 26.68 -4.30 21.42
N ASP A 736 25.65 -4.43 22.24
CA ASP A 736 24.71 -5.58 22.20
C ASP A 736 24.16 -5.85 20.80
N VAL A 737 23.87 -4.80 20.02
CA VAL A 737 23.32 -4.96 18.66
C VAL A 737 24.35 -5.48 17.65
N ALA A 738 25.61 -5.09 17.77
CA ALA A 738 26.68 -5.62 16.91
C ALA A 738 27.03 -7.06 17.29
N ILE A 739 27.00 -7.36 18.60
CA ILE A 739 27.17 -8.73 19.11
C ILE A 739 26.00 -9.61 18.67
N LEU A 740 24.77 -9.09 18.67
CA LEU A 740 23.59 -9.81 18.19
C LEU A 740 23.76 -10.23 16.72
N ASP A 741 24.08 -9.27 15.86
CA ASP A 741 24.19 -9.52 14.43
C ASP A 741 25.37 -10.48 14.15
N ALA A 742 26.57 -10.22 14.70
CA ALA A 742 27.73 -11.07 14.48
C ALA A 742 27.63 -12.45 15.16
N ALA A 743 27.31 -12.51 16.45
CA ALA A 743 27.37 -13.77 17.19
C ALA A 743 26.11 -14.62 16.98
N LEU A 744 24.90 -14.04 17.07
CA LEU A 744 23.68 -14.82 16.99
C LEU A 744 23.21 -15.02 15.54
N LEU A 745 23.13 -13.95 14.74
CA LEU A 745 22.60 -14.07 13.37
C LEU A 745 23.61 -14.73 12.44
N ASP A 746 24.85 -14.26 12.39
CA ASP A 746 25.85 -14.79 11.43
C ASP A 746 26.44 -16.13 11.88
N HIS A 747 26.84 -16.26 13.14
CA HIS A 747 27.56 -17.46 13.59
C HIS A 747 26.68 -18.56 14.18
N VAL A 748 25.71 -18.22 15.05
CA VAL A 748 24.84 -19.24 15.68
C VAL A 748 23.77 -19.72 14.70
N TRP A 749 22.99 -18.83 14.09
CA TRP A 749 21.86 -19.24 13.25
C TRP A 749 22.14 -19.17 11.74
N GLN A 750 23.24 -18.53 11.33
CA GLN A 750 23.65 -18.36 9.92
C GLN A 750 22.53 -17.78 9.04
N ILE A 751 21.85 -16.76 9.55
CA ILE A 751 20.73 -16.10 8.87
C ILE A 751 21.26 -14.89 8.10
N PRO A 752 21.16 -14.87 6.76
CA PRO A 752 21.56 -13.71 5.99
C PRO A 752 20.65 -12.51 6.25
N ASP A 753 21.25 -11.33 6.37
CA ASP A 753 20.55 -10.05 6.46
C ASP A 753 19.92 -9.64 5.12
N ARG A 754 18.75 -10.22 4.84
CA ARG A 754 17.95 -9.95 3.64
C ARG A 754 16.45 -9.92 3.92
N PRO A 755 15.68 -9.12 3.14
CA PRO A 755 14.22 -9.06 3.30
C PRO A 755 13.56 -10.44 3.22
N GLY A 756 12.69 -10.75 4.19
CA GLY A 756 12.01 -12.03 4.34
C GLY A 756 12.73 -13.05 5.24
N HIS A 757 13.99 -12.79 5.62
CA HIS A 757 14.73 -13.61 6.57
C HIS A 757 14.81 -12.96 7.95
N ILE A 758 14.97 -11.64 7.97
CA ILE A 758 14.98 -10.82 9.18
C ILE A 758 14.01 -9.65 8.96
N ASP A 759 13.03 -9.54 9.84
CA ASP A 759 12.17 -8.37 9.97
C ASP A 759 12.59 -7.55 11.21
N TYR A 760 12.33 -6.25 11.20
CA TYR A 760 12.76 -5.33 12.26
C TYR A 760 11.56 -4.64 12.88
N GLU A 761 11.41 -4.79 14.19
CA GLU A 761 10.23 -4.31 14.91
C GLU A 761 10.65 -3.57 16.19
N PRO A 762 10.45 -2.24 16.28
CA PRO A 762 10.76 -1.46 17.47
C PRO A 762 9.87 -1.77 18.68
N ASN A 763 8.64 -2.27 18.48
CA ASN A 763 7.72 -2.55 19.57
C ASN A 763 7.78 -4.04 19.99
N PRO A 764 8.17 -4.35 21.24
CA PRO A 764 8.29 -5.74 21.68
C PRO A 764 6.96 -6.51 21.60
N HIS A 765 5.81 -5.89 21.86
CA HIS A 765 4.50 -6.54 21.75
C HIS A 765 4.14 -6.86 20.30
N ALA A 766 4.48 -5.97 19.37
CA ALA A 766 4.28 -6.22 17.95
C ALA A 766 5.18 -7.36 17.45
N ALA A 767 6.43 -7.41 17.90
CA ALA A 767 7.36 -8.50 17.58
C ALA A 767 6.80 -9.85 18.05
N LEU A 768 6.27 -9.90 19.28
CA LEU A 768 5.67 -11.12 19.83
C LEU A 768 4.40 -11.55 19.07
N ARG A 769 3.59 -10.59 18.60
CA ARG A 769 2.41 -10.90 17.77
C ARG A 769 2.83 -11.57 16.45
N VAL A 770 3.82 -11.02 15.75
CA VAL A 770 4.34 -11.62 14.52
C VAL A 770 4.90 -13.02 14.78
N VAL A 771 5.58 -13.23 15.91
CA VAL A 771 6.06 -14.55 16.32
C VAL A 771 4.92 -15.55 16.56
N ARG A 772 3.83 -15.13 17.19
CA ARG A 772 2.65 -15.98 17.41
C ARG A 772 1.99 -16.38 16.09
N ASP A 773 1.94 -15.47 15.13
CA ASP A 773 1.30 -15.70 13.83
C ASP A 773 2.17 -16.53 12.88
N SER A 774 3.48 -16.31 12.87
CA SER A 774 4.44 -17.00 12.00
C SER A 774 4.92 -18.34 12.55
N GLY A 775 4.89 -18.53 13.87
CA GLY A 775 5.49 -19.68 14.55
C GLY A 775 7.02 -19.59 14.71
N GLY A 776 7.65 -18.50 14.25
CA GLY A 776 9.10 -18.28 14.33
C GLY A 776 9.59 -17.78 15.69
N VAL A 777 10.65 -16.95 15.71
CA VAL A 777 11.19 -16.35 16.94
C VAL A 777 11.45 -14.85 16.78
N ALA A 778 11.48 -14.12 17.90
CA ALA A 778 11.97 -12.74 17.92
C ALA A 778 13.07 -12.61 18.96
N VAL A 779 14.12 -11.85 18.62
CA VAL A 779 15.20 -11.51 19.54
C VAL A 779 15.00 -10.08 20.02
N LEU A 780 14.62 -9.95 21.28
CA LEU A 780 14.54 -8.67 21.96
C LEU A 780 15.93 -8.28 22.46
N THR A 781 16.30 -7.02 22.23
CA THR A 781 17.61 -6.44 22.55
C THR A 781 17.43 -5.19 23.39
N ALA A 782 18.44 -4.82 24.17
CA ALA A 782 18.52 -3.50 24.79
C ALA A 782 18.82 -2.42 23.73
N PRO A 783 18.36 -1.17 23.93
CA PRO A 783 18.78 -0.06 23.09
C PRO A 783 20.27 0.24 23.31
N PRO A 784 21.01 0.68 22.29
CA PRO A 784 22.35 1.23 22.49
C PRO A 784 22.27 2.48 23.37
N THR A 785 23.37 2.82 24.03
CA THR A 785 23.47 4.05 24.81
C THR A 785 23.84 5.24 23.93
N GLN A 786 23.59 6.44 24.44
CA GLN A 786 24.03 7.68 23.80
C GLN A 786 25.55 7.70 23.60
N GLN A 787 26.31 7.16 24.55
CA GLN A 787 27.76 7.10 24.49
C GLN A 787 28.24 6.16 23.38
N ASP A 788 27.57 5.02 23.18
CA ASP A 788 27.90 4.08 22.11
C ASP A 788 27.74 4.74 20.73
N LEU A 789 26.63 5.48 20.56
CA LEU A 789 26.33 6.22 19.32
C LEU A 789 27.36 7.30 19.04
N THR A 790 27.68 8.13 20.05
CA THR A 790 28.68 9.19 19.91
C THR A 790 30.06 8.63 19.63
N SER A 791 30.49 7.58 20.33
CA SER A 791 31.79 6.93 20.14
C SER A 791 31.95 6.31 18.75
N ALA A 792 30.92 5.61 18.26
CA ALA A 792 30.91 5.07 16.90
C ALA A 792 30.98 6.20 15.86
N ALA A 793 30.17 7.24 16.03
CA ALA A 793 30.11 8.37 15.11
C ALA A 793 31.42 9.17 15.04
N THR A 794 32.06 9.48 16.18
CA THR A 794 33.34 10.20 16.23
C THR A 794 34.50 9.37 15.69
N SER A 795 34.43 8.04 15.80
CA SER A 795 35.41 7.13 15.22
C SER A 795 35.19 6.86 13.73
N GLY A 796 34.17 7.48 13.10
CA GLY A 796 33.81 7.24 11.70
C GLY A 796 33.24 5.84 11.43
N ILE A 797 32.83 5.12 12.47
CA ILE A 797 32.32 3.75 12.39
C ILE A 797 30.80 3.77 12.17
N ARG A 798 30.33 2.97 11.22
CA ARG A 798 28.90 2.77 10.95
C ARG A 798 28.35 1.69 11.88
N LEU A 799 27.16 1.94 12.41
CA LEU A 799 26.41 0.93 13.15
C LEU A 799 25.77 -0.09 12.22
N PRO A 800 25.50 -1.32 12.70
CA PRO A 800 24.69 -2.28 11.97
C PRO A 800 23.32 -1.71 11.56
N PRO A 801 22.70 -2.24 10.48
CA PRO A 801 21.39 -1.79 10.01
C PRO A 801 20.35 -1.79 11.13
N ARG A 802 19.59 -0.68 11.21
CA ARG A 802 18.48 -0.49 12.16
C ARG A 802 18.87 -0.82 13.60
N SER A 803 20.00 -0.29 14.04
CA SER A 803 20.54 -0.51 15.40
C SER A 803 19.72 0.13 16.52
N THR A 804 19.04 1.24 16.24
CA THR A 804 18.19 1.94 17.21
C THR A 804 17.14 2.80 16.50
N SER A 805 16.12 3.21 17.25
CA SER A 805 15.15 4.23 16.81
C SER A 805 15.21 5.42 17.77
N PHE A 806 15.51 6.61 17.22
CA PHE A 806 15.48 7.86 17.96
C PHE A 806 14.04 8.41 18.07
N GLY A 807 13.70 8.91 19.25
CA GLY A 807 12.47 9.63 19.48
C GLY A 807 12.58 10.69 20.59
N PRO A 808 11.64 11.65 20.65
CA PRO A 808 10.66 11.96 19.62
C PRO A 808 11.31 12.65 18.40
N LYS A 809 10.77 12.48 17.19
CA LYS A 809 11.32 13.05 15.94
C LYS A 809 10.70 14.42 15.64
N PRO A 810 11.42 15.35 14.98
CA PRO A 810 10.83 16.62 14.60
C PRO A 810 9.64 16.41 13.65
N HIS A 811 8.56 17.14 13.85
CA HIS A 811 7.38 16.95 13.02
C HIS A 811 7.59 17.53 11.61
N PRO A 812 7.32 16.74 10.55
CA PRO A 812 7.40 17.23 9.17
C PRO A 812 6.40 18.37 8.93
N GLY A 813 6.80 19.40 8.18
CA GLY A 813 5.92 20.53 7.82
C GLY A 813 5.60 21.57 8.91
N LEU A 814 6.22 21.51 10.11
CA LEU A 814 6.05 22.58 11.11
C LEU A 814 6.76 23.87 10.70
N VAL A 815 8.02 23.74 10.25
CA VAL A 815 8.83 24.79 9.65
C VAL A 815 9.73 24.19 8.56
N PHE A 816 9.81 24.83 7.42
CA PHE A 816 10.62 24.35 6.30
C PHE A 816 11.16 25.48 5.42
N ARG A 817 12.09 25.14 4.53
CA ARG A 817 12.92 26.10 3.78
C ARG A 817 12.76 25.91 2.28
N THR A 818 12.58 27.01 1.56
CA THR A 818 12.54 27.02 0.07
C THR A 818 13.88 27.45 -0.51
N PHE A 819 14.20 27.05 -1.74
CA PHE A 819 15.40 27.50 -2.46
C PHE A 819 15.30 28.92 -3.01
N ASP A 820 14.13 29.57 -2.87
CA ASP A 820 13.94 30.98 -3.22
C ASP A 820 14.29 31.93 -2.05
N ASP A 821 15.04 31.44 -1.06
CA ASP A 821 15.62 32.25 0.02
C ASP A 821 16.95 32.84 -0.47
N ARG A 822 16.86 33.99 -1.15
CA ARG A 822 17.98 34.87 -1.50
C ARG A 822 18.00 36.09 -0.61
#